data_AF-A0A550HB15-F1
#
_entry.id   AF-A0A550HB15-F1
#
_cell.length_a   1.000
_cell.length_b   1.000
_cell.length_c   1.000
_cell.angle_alpha   90.00
_cell.angle_beta   90.00
_cell.angle_gamma   90.00
#
_symmetry.space_group_name_H-M   'P 1'
#
loop_
_entity.id
_entity.type
_entity.pdbx_description
1 polymer ?
#
loop_
_entity_poly.entity_id
_entity_poly.type
_entity_poly.pdbx_seq_one_letter_code
_entity_poly.pdbx_strand_id
1 'polypeptide(L)'
;MRLPFAWSGVSLYASGASSLRVRLWPVGEDGFGVELADAAGLPVARVDSLVTRDISPEQLNAAGGTSTRTESLFRVDWTPTAFSPLSELPSCAVLGTGSDLHAVFGTDTPVLSDLAAIDTDATGRVPEWVFVDVDAWATALSLDADADADADADADADGDADADATAKAAMPTTVRSVTAQALALVQQWLSDDRWAASRLVWVTRGALGVQAGDAVPGLASSALWGLVRAAQSEHPDRFALLDLDPATDPMGSADATSEPMDRVLAALASGESQLALRAAELLSPRLVPAHAPTAEASDETGGQEFGKAVTGTVLVTGGTGGLGAVFARHLVTEHGARRLLLTSRRGLDTPGAAELVAELGELGARVDVVACDVSDRSALRDLLAGVAEDAPLTAVVHAAGVLDDGVVETMSPDRLDAVMRPKTDAAWYLHQLTAERELDAFVLFSSAAGTLDGAGQANYAAANVFLDALAQHRRGQNLPALSLAWGLWSERTGMVGSLDGTDLDRIGRSGVRPLATAEGLALFDTAAAQDEPVVLPVHLDLAALRSRPQDQVPAIVRKLVGGTARRTAAAGSAENDRTVLTRRLAELAPADRDRFLLDLVRGQVAAVLGYASPDAIEPERGFQELGVDSLGAVQIRNRLGAATGLRPPTTLVFDYPTPAAVAGYFKEHLSITDEDATADLMREIGRLEAAVAAAAVSSGDAGLAPAADRLRALAAKLVEVGEGRPDQEDEADLEAVTADELFDILDGELSAD
;
A
#
# COMPACT_ATOMS: atom_id res chain seq x y z
N MET A 1 -40.56 4.90 14.33
CA MET A 1 -39.61 6.04 14.36
C MET A 1 -39.94 6.94 13.18
N ARG A 2 -39.98 8.27 13.35
CA ARG A 2 -40.24 9.21 12.24
C ARG A 2 -38.94 9.57 11.53
N LEU A 3 -38.82 9.21 10.25
CA LEU A 3 -37.64 9.53 9.42
C LEU A 3 -37.98 10.60 8.37
N PRO A 4 -37.00 11.45 7.96
CA PRO A 4 -37.15 12.37 6.85
C PRO A 4 -37.62 11.65 5.57
N PHE A 5 -38.70 12.14 4.97
CA PHE A 5 -39.30 11.55 3.77
C PHE A 5 -39.19 12.47 2.55
N ALA A 6 -39.46 13.77 2.73
CA ALA A 6 -39.40 14.74 1.64
C ALA A 6 -38.91 16.10 2.13
N TRP A 7 -38.07 16.75 1.32
CA TRP A 7 -37.51 18.07 1.57
C TRP A 7 -37.98 19.02 0.47
N SER A 8 -38.50 20.18 0.85
CA SER A 8 -38.99 21.21 -0.07
C SER A 8 -38.44 22.58 0.33
N GLY A 9 -38.06 23.38 -0.67
CA GLY A 9 -37.52 24.73 -0.44
C GLY A 9 -36.18 24.72 0.28
N VAL A 10 -35.26 23.86 -0.15
CA VAL A 10 -33.90 23.79 0.41
C VAL A 10 -33.03 24.88 -0.20
N SER A 11 -32.42 25.72 0.63
CA SER A 11 -31.45 26.74 0.24
C SER A 11 -30.20 26.63 1.10
N LEU A 12 -29.02 26.58 0.47
CA LEU A 12 -27.72 26.59 1.14
C LEU A 12 -27.08 27.96 0.94
N TYR A 13 -26.66 28.60 2.02
CA TYR A 13 -26.08 29.94 2.02
C TYR A 13 -24.57 29.95 2.29
N ALA A 14 -24.07 28.99 3.09
CA ALA A 14 -22.65 28.84 3.40
C ALA A 14 -22.29 27.37 3.70
N SER A 15 -21.01 27.00 3.56
CA SER A 15 -20.48 25.68 3.89
C SER A 15 -19.21 25.78 4.75
N GLY A 16 -18.86 24.70 5.47
CA GLY A 16 -17.63 24.65 6.30
C GLY A 16 -17.79 25.00 7.78
N ALA A 17 -19.01 25.16 8.29
CA ALA A 17 -19.25 25.37 9.72
C ALA A 17 -18.99 24.08 10.52
N SER A 18 -18.14 24.15 11.54
CA SER A 18 -17.85 23.02 12.45
C SER A 18 -18.92 22.82 13.54
N SER A 19 -19.86 23.76 13.67
CA SER A 19 -21.00 23.66 14.59
C SER A 19 -22.19 24.46 14.06
N LEU A 20 -23.41 23.96 14.28
CA LEU A 20 -24.65 24.57 13.82
C LEU A 20 -25.64 24.80 14.95
N ARG A 21 -26.33 25.93 14.90
CA ARG A 21 -27.54 26.22 15.68
C ARG A 21 -28.73 25.97 14.79
N VAL A 22 -29.65 25.12 15.26
CA VAL A 22 -30.81 24.68 14.50
C VAL A 22 -32.06 25.29 15.10
N ARG A 23 -32.87 25.95 14.27
CA ARG A 23 -34.23 26.38 14.62
C ARG A 23 -35.22 25.55 13.82
N LEU A 24 -36.15 24.92 14.54
CA LEU A 24 -37.23 24.13 13.97
C LEU A 24 -38.57 24.80 14.25
N TRP A 25 -39.49 24.77 13.28
CA TRP A 25 -40.88 25.17 13.49
C TRP A 25 -41.82 24.21 12.75
N PRO A 26 -43.04 23.99 13.25
CA PRO A 26 -44.00 23.09 12.58
C PRO A 26 -44.50 23.70 11.26
N VAL A 27 -44.62 22.85 10.23
CA VAL A 27 -45.17 23.18 8.90
C VAL A 27 -46.13 22.06 8.48
N GLY A 28 -47.44 22.30 8.62
CA GLY A 28 -48.47 21.28 8.40
C GLY A 28 -48.56 20.27 9.55
N GLU A 29 -49.27 19.15 9.34
CA GLU A 29 -49.47 18.10 10.37
C GLU A 29 -48.25 17.18 10.57
N ASP A 30 -47.45 16.94 9.51
CA ASP A 30 -46.34 15.96 9.52
C ASP A 30 -44.99 16.54 9.06
N GLY A 31 -44.86 17.88 9.01
CA GLY A 31 -43.66 18.56 8.52
C GLY A 31 -43.07 19.59 9.47
N PHE A 32 -41.78 19.88 9.31
CA PHE A 32 -41.06 20.93 10.03
C PHE A 32 -40.27 21.81 9.06
N GLY A 33 -40.26 23.12 9.27
CA GLY A 33 -39.27 24.00 8.65
C GLY A 33 -37.98 23.99 9.47
N VAL A 34 -36.84 24.11 8.79
CA VAL A 34 -35.51 24.08 9.40
C VAL A 34 -34.74 25.31 8.99
N GLU A 35 -34.09 25.97 9.94
CA GLU A 35 -33.12 27.04 9.67
C GLU A 35 -31.84 26.74 10.46
N LEU A 36 -30.72 26.79 9.74
CA LEU A 36 -29.39 26.47 10.23
C LEU A 36 -28.55 27.75 10.20
N ALA A 37 -27.91 28.05 11.32
CA ALA A 37 -26.94 29.13 11.43
C ALA A 37 -25.65 28.62 12.08
N ASP A 38 -24.52 29.26 11.82
CA ASP A 38 -23.24 28.91 12.44
C ASP A 38 -23.16 29.41 13.91
N ALA A 39 -22.01 29.21 14.55
CA ALA A 39 -21.78 29.67 15.93
C ALA A 39 -21.85 31.19 16.09
N ALA A 40 -21.58 31.96 15.03
CA ALA A 40 -21.65 33.42 14.98
C ALA A 40 -23.07 33.93 14.64
N GLY A 41 -24.00 33.04 14.29
CA GLY A 41 -25.37 33.36 13.93
C GLY A 41 -25.58 33.72 12.46
N LEU A 42 -24.59 33.47 11.60
CA LEU A 42 -24.73 33.65 10.15
C LEU A 42 -25.51 32.47 9.54
N PRO A 43 -26.42 32.72 8.58
CA PRO A 43 -27.24 31.68 7.99
C PRO A 43 -26.39 30.71 7.17
N VAL A 44 -26.55 29.41 7.43
CA VAL A 44 -25.87 28.31 6.74
C VAL A 44 -26.81 27.65 5.74
N ALA A 45 -28.04 27.30 6.16
CA ALA A 45 -29.02 26.67 5.28
C ALA A 45 -30.45 26.86 5.80
N ARG A 46 -31.43 26.73 4.91
CA ARG A 46 -32.86 26.76 5.23
C ARG A 46 -33.60 25.69 4.45
N VAL A 47 -34.59 25.09 5.10
CA VAL A 47 -35.53 24.13 4.53
C VAL A 47 -36.92 24.61 4.87
N ASP A 48 -37.72 24.93 3.85
CA ASP A 48 -39.06 25.43 4.09
C ASP A 48 -40.03 24.34 4.57
N SER A 49 -39.83 23.08 4.16
CA SER A 49 -40.59 21.94 4.70
C SER A 49 -39.80 20.63 4.65
N LEU A 50 -39.73 19.94 5.79
CA LEU A 50 -39.19 18.60 6.00
C LEU A 50 -40.33 17.71 6.49
N VAL A 51 -40.90 16.90 5.59
CA VAL A 51 -41.95 15.94 5.94
C VAL A 51 -41.33 14.68 6.52
N THR A 52 -41.84 14.21 7.64
CA THR A 52 -41.39 12.97 8.29
C THR A 52 -42.47 11.90 8.23
N ARG A 53 -42.10 10.63 8.06
CA ARG A 53 -43.04 9.50 8.06
C ARG A 53 -42.69 8.47 9.13
N ASP A 54 -43.71 7.89 9.73
CA ASP A 54 -43.57 6.80 10.68
C ASP A 54 -43.17 5.50 9.96
N ILE A 55 -42.01 4.96 10.34
CA ILE A 55 -41.54 3.64 9.91
C ILE A 55 -41.54 2.69 11.12
N SER A 56 -42.04 1.47 10.89
CA SER A 56 -42.06 0.40 11.90
C SER A 56 -40.66 -0.22 12.10
N PRO A 57 -40.33 -0.75 13.30
CA PRO A 57 -39.06 -1.45 13.53
C PRO A 57 -38.83 -2.65 12.60
N GLU A 58 -39.90 -3.33 12.20
CA GLU A 58 -39.87 -4.48 11.28
C GLU A 58 -39.49 -4.06 9.85
N GLN A 59 -39.98 -2.92 9.36
CA GLN A 59 -39.56 -2.35 8.07
C GLN A 59 -38.12 -1.82 8.10
N LEU A 60 -37.66 -1.30 9.26
CA LEU A 60 -36.29 -0.87 9.45
C LEU A 60 -35.31 -2.06 9.48
N ASN A 61 -35.71 -3.19 10.06
CA ASN A 61 -34.91 -4.43 10.04
C ASN A 61 -34.93 -5.12 8.67
N ALA A 62 -36.03 -5.03 7.92
CA ALA A 62 -36.11 -5.55 6.55
C ALA A 62 -35.29 -4.72 5.55
N ALA A 63 -35.22 -3.38 5.73
CA ALA A 63 -34.35 -2.51 4.93
C ALA A 63 -32.90 -2.47 5.45
N GLY A 64 -32.71 -2.56 6.77
CA GLY A 64 -31.42 -2.55 7.46
C GLY A 64 -30.68 -3.88 7.37
N GLY A 65 -31.40 -4.99 7.17
CA GLY A 65 -30.80 -6.30 6.89
C GLY A 65 -30.05 -6.33 5.56
N THR A 66 -30.41 -5.48 4.59
CA THR A 66 -29.72 -5.34 3.31
C THR A 66 -28.65 -4.23 3.35
N SER A 67 -28.86 -3.16 4.13
CA SER A 67 -27.90 -2.05 4.24
C SER A 67 -26.69 -2.40 5.13
N THR A 68 -26.89 -3.05 6.27
CA THR A 68 -25.78 -3.46 7.15
C THR A 68 -24.92 -4.57 6.54
N ARG A 69 -25.51 -5.41 5.67
CA ARG A 69 -24.79 -6.47 4.94
C ARG A 69 -23.87 -5.94 3.82
N THR A 70 -24.09 -4.72 3.33
CA THR A 70 -23.28 -4.12 2.25
C THR A 70 -22.33 -3.03 2.73
N GLU A 71 -22.52 -2.48 3.93
CA GLU A 71 -21.65 -1.45 4.50
C GLU A 71 -20.18 -1.91 4.71
N SER A 72 -19.96 -3.22 4.86
CA SER A 72 -18.63 -3.84 5.02
C SER A 72 -18.11 -4.53 3.76
N LEU A 73 -18.76 -4.33 2.60
CA LEU A 73 -18.33 -4.91 1.31
C LEU A 73 -17.84 -3.81 0.38
N PHE A 74 -16.58 -3.91 -0.04
CA PHE A 74 -15.91 -2.90 -0.86
C PHE A 74 -15.34 -3.49 -2.14
N ARG A 75 -15.02 -2.63 -3.10
CA ARG A 75 -14.19 -2.94 -4.27
C ARG A 75 -13.18 -1.84 -4.53
N VAL A 76 -12.12 -2.16 -5.27
CA VAL A 76 -11.19 -1.16 -5.79
C VAL A 76 -11.78 -0.56 -7.07
N ASP A 77 -11.79 0.76 -7.15
CA ASP A 77 -12.25 1.58 -8.25
C ASP A 77 -11.08 2.42 -8.74
N TRP A 78 -10.71 2.27 -10.00
CA TRP A 78 -9.64 3.04 -10.61
C TRP A 78 -10.21 4.33 -11.19
N THR A 79 -9.95 5.45 -10.51
CA THR A 79 -10.57 6.73 -10.84
C THR A 79 -9.61 7.67 -11.56
N PRO A 80 -10.07 8.42 -12.58
CA PRO A 80 -9.29 9.47 -13.21
C PRO A 80 -8.71 10.45 -12.19
N THR A 81 -7.42 10.69 -12.29
CA THR A 81 -6.71 11.54 -11.32
C THR A 81 -6.23 12.82 -11.98
N ALA A 82 -6.63 13.96 -11.40
CA ALA A 82 -6.15 15.26 -11.78
C ALA A 82 -4.86 15.58 -11.02
N PHE A 83 -3.86 16.07 -11.75
CA PHE A 83 -2.59 16.55 -11.20
C PHE A 83 -2.22 17.86 -11.86
N SER A 84 -1.40 18.64 -11.18
CA SER A 84 -0.84 19.87 -11.74
C SER A 84 0.44 19.54 -12.52
N PRO A 85 0.64 20.11 -13.71
CA PRO A 85 1.89 19.94 -14.43
C PRO A 85 3.07 20.46 -13.60
N LEU A 86 4.22 19.80 -13.75
CA LEU A 86 5.46 20.21 -13.10
C LEU A 86 6.10 21.39 -13.84
N SER A 87 6.70 22.31 -13.09
CA SER A 87 7.52 23.40 -13.67
C SER A 87 8.90 22.92 -14.10
N GLU A 88 9.41 21.86 -13.48
CA GLU A 88 10.68 21.20 -13.75
C GLU A 88 10.49 19.70 -13.55
N LEU A 89 10.96 18.88 -14.49
CA LEU A 89 10.83 17.42 -14.43
C LEU A 89 11.95 16.84 -13.56
N PRO A 90 11.66 15.81 -12.74
CA PRO A 90 12.69 15.13 -11.97
C PRO A 90 13.65 14.38 -12.89
N SER A 91 14.91 14.23 -12.46
CA SER A 91 15.87 13.38 -13.16
C SER A 91 15.44 11.90 -13.08
N CYS A 92 15.45 11.23 -14.23
CA CYS A 92 14.93 9.87 -14.39
C CYS A 92 15.98 8.92 -14.99
N ALA A 93 15.92 7.64 -14.64
CA ALA A 93 16.66 6.56 -15.29
C ALA A 93 15.81 5.29 -15.38
N VAL A 94 16.12 4.41 -16.34
CA VAL A 94 15.49 3.09 -16.52
C VAL A 94 16.49 2.00 -16.13
N LEU A 95 16.04 0.99 -15.38
CA LEU A 95 16.82 -0.17 -14.98
C LEU A 95 16.43 -1.40 -15.82
N GLY A 96 17.41 -1.93 -16.57
CA GLY A 96 17.30 -3.13 -17.41
C GLY A 96 17.65 -2.87 -18.88
N THR A 97 18.71 -3.52 -19.40
CA THR A 97 19.24 -3.31 -20.77
C THR A 97 18.37 -3.86 -21.91
N GLY A 98 17.28 -4.58 -21.60
CA GLY A 98 16.31 -5.09 -22.57
C GLY A 98 14.96 -4.35 -22.55
N SER A 99 14.85 -3.30 -21.74
CA SER A 99 13.61 -2.56 -21.50
C SER A 99 13.21 -1.73 -22.72
N ASP A 100 11.98 -1.89 -23.18
CA ASP A 100 11.37 -1.01 -24.19
C ASP A 100 10.86 0.30 -23.57
N LEU A 101 10.88 0.42 -22.24
CA LEU A 101 10.48 1.64 -21.54
C LEU A 101 11.25 2.88 -22.05
N HIS A 102 12.49 2.79 -22.53
CA HIS A 102 13.15 3.96 -23.10
C HIS A 102 12.39 4.55 -24.31
N ALA A 103 11.64 3.75 -25.06
CA ALA A 103 10.78 4.23 -26.14
C ALA A 103 9.47 4.84 -25.60
N VAL A 104 8.95 4.33 -24.48
CA VAL A 104 7.72 4.81 -23.83
C VAL A 104 7.96 6.06 -22.97
N PHE A 105 9.16 6.21 -22.40
CA PHE A 105 9.56 7.25 -21.46
C PHE A 105 10.44 8.34 -22.10
N GLY A 106 10.83 8.15 -23.38
CA GLY A 106 11.63 9.09 -24.16
C GLY A 106 13.08 8.64 -24.33
N THR A 107 13.61 8.75 -25.56
CA THR A 107 14.91 8.20 -25.99
C THR A 107 16.13 8.78 -25.28
N ASP A 108 15.97 9.91 -24.61
CA ASP A 108 17.05 10.58 -23.86
C ASP A 108 17.17 10.08 -22.41
N THR A 109 16.28 9.18 -21.97
CA THR A 109 16.34 8.60 -20.61
C THR A 109 17.46 7.57 -20.52
N PRO A 110 18.43 7.70 -19.59
CA PRO A 110 19.53 6.75 -19.44
C PRO A 110 19.03 5.36 -19.04
N VAL A 111 19.57 4.32 -19.68
CA VAL A 111 19.29 2.91 -19.38
C VAL A 111 20.49 2.31 -18.64
N LEU A 112 20.22 1.76 -17.46
CA LEU A 112 21.18 1.15 -16.54
C LEU A 112 21.08 -0.37 -16.62
N SER A 113 22.20 -1.09 -16.61
CA SER A 113 22.18 -2.56 -16.52
C SER A 113 21.77 -3.05 -15.14
N ASP A 114 22.25 -2.38 -14.11
CA ASP A 114 22.03 -2.67 -12.71
C ASP A 114 22.24 -1.39 -11.88
N LEU A 115 21.93 -1.44 -10.58
CA LEU A 115 22.11 -0.29 -9.67
C LEU A 115 23.58 0.11 -9.48
N ALA A 116 24.55 -0.77 -9.75
CA ALA A 116 25.97 -0.46 -9.64
C ALA A 116 26.51 0.30 -10.86
N ALA A 117 25.84 0.18 -12.01
CA ALA A 117 26.18 0.84 -13.26
C ALA A 117 25.78 2.33 -13.32
N ILE A 118 25.16 2.88 -12.26
CA ILE A 118 24.74 4.28 -12.26
C ILE A 118 25.93 5.23 -12.19
N ASP A 119 25.98 6.17 -13.12
CA ASP A 119 26.91 7.29 -13.08
C ASP A 119 26.24 8.46 -12.36
N THR A 120 26.94 9.08 -11.41
CA THR A 120 26.45 10.31 -10.79
C THR A 120 26.55 11.45 -11.79
N ASP A 121 25.62 12.40 -11.74
CA ASP A 121 25.74 13.60 -12.59
C ASP A 121 27.01 14.41 -12.25
N ALA A 122 27.27 15.49 -13.00
CA ALA A 122 28.41 16.37 -12.78
C ALA A 122 28.46 17.01 -11.37
N THR A 123 27.38 16.90 -10.59
CA THR A 123 27.26 17.38 -9.20
C THR A 123 27.34 16.26 -8.16
N GLY A 124 27.57 15.01 -8.58
CA GLY A 124 27.64 13.85 -7.70
C GLY A 124 26.27 13.30 -7.29
N ARG A 125 25.17 13.70 -7.94
CA ARG A 125 23.81 13.28 -7.58
C ARG A 125 23.35 12.07 -8.39
N VAL A 126 22.62 11.18 -7.74
CA VAL A 126 21.87 10.10 -8.39
C VAL A 126 20.53 10.61 -8.93
N PRO A 127 19.91 9.94 -9.91
CA PRO A 127 18.58 10.27 -10.40
C PRO A 127 17.56 10.23 -9.27
N GLU A 128 16.62 11.18 -9.31
CA GLU A 128 15.55 11.23 -8.32
C GLU A 128 14.59 10.04 -8.50
N TRP A 129 14.41 9.54 -9.73
CA TRP A 129 13.44 8.50 -10.07
C TRP A 129 14.08 7.41 -10.94
N VAL A 130 13.91 6.16 -10.53
CA VAL A 130 14.42 4.98 -11.26
C VAL A 130 13.26 4.07 -11.61
N PHE A 131 13.06 3.79 -12.89
CA PHE A 131 11.98 2.95 -13.40
C PHE A 131 12.48 1.54 -13.68
N VAL A 132 11.70 0.53 -13.29
CA VAL A 132 12.02 -0.89 -13.46
C VAL A 132 10.99 -1.53 -14.37
N ASP A 133 11.45 -2.11 -15.49
CA ASP A 133 10.61 -2.91 -16.39
C ASP A 133 10.49 -4.34 -15.87
N VAL A 134 9.35 -4.65 -15.25
CA VAL A 134 9.10 -5.96 -14.65
C VAL A 134 8.76 -7.01 -15.72
N ASP A 135 8.11 -6.60 -16.81
CA ASP A 135 7.69 -7.55 -17.85
C ASP A 135 8.88 -8.05 -18.67
N ALA A 136 9.92 -7.20 -18.82
CA ALA A 136 11.21 -7.64 -19.35
C ALA A 136 11.83 -8.76 -18.50
N TRP A 137 11.75 -8.68 -17.17
CA TRP A 137 12.20 -9.76 -16.27
C TRP A 137 11.35 -11.02 -16.42
N ALA A 138 10.03 -10.88 -16.39
CA ALA A 138 9.11 -12.01 -16.54
C ALA A 138 9.35 -12.76 -17.87
N THR A 139 9.60 -12.02 -18.95
CA THR A 139 9.89 -12.60 -20.27
C THR A 139 11.21 -13.35 -20.28
N ALA A 140 12.28 -12.74 -19.75
CA ALA A 140 13.59 -13.38 -19.67
C ALA A 140 13.55 -14.66 -18.84
N LEU A 141 12.87 -14.63 -17.68
CA LEU A 141 12.72 -15.78 -16.80
C LEU A 141 11.87 -16.90 -17.39
N SER A 142 10.87 -16.57 -18.21
CA SER A 142 10.05 -17.58 -18.87
C SER A 142 10.86 -18.35 -19.92
N LEU A 143 11.74 -17.66 -20.66
CA LEU A 143 12.64 -18.31 -21.62
C LEU A 143 13.64 -19.27 -20.95
N ASP A 144 14.16 -18.88 -19.78
CA ASP A 144 15.07 -19.73 -19.01
C ASP A 144 14.32 -20.95 -18.41
N ALA A 145 13.09 -20.77 -17.92
CA ALA A 145 12.27 -21.86 -17.40
C ALA A 145 11.88 -22.89 -18.47
N ASP A 146 11.61 -22.44 -19.71
CA ASP A 146 11.34 -23.35 -20.84
C ASP A 146 12.58 -24.18 -21.20
N ALA A 147 13.79 -23.60 -21.09
CA ALA A 147 15.05 -24.31 -21.35
C ALA A 147 15.35 -25.39 -20.28
N ASP A 148 15.00 -25.15 -19.02
CA ASP A 148 15.16 -26.12 -17.93
C ASP A 148 14.06 -27.21 -17.96
N ALA A 149 12.83 -26.86 -18.35
CA ALA A 149 11.73 -27.82 -18.48
C ALA A 149 11.98 -28.86 -19.58
N ASP A 150 12.62 -28.47 -20.69
CA ASP A 150 13.04 -29.38 -21.76
C ASP A 150 14.11 -30.40 -21.30
N ALA A 151 14.87 -30.11 -20.22
CA ALA A 151 15.85 -31.02 -19.66
C ALA A 151 15.23 -32.09 -18.72
N ASP A 152 14.11 -31.77 -18.07
CA ASP A 152 13.36 -32.69 -17.18
C ASP A 152 12.24 -33.47 -17.91
N ALA A 153 11.81 -33.02 -19.10
CA ALA A 153 10.78 -33.67 -19.92
C ALA A 153 11.22 -35.02 -20.55
N ASP A 154 12.50 -35.39 -20.46
CA ASP A 154 13.02 -36.69 -20.93
C ASP A 154 12.53 -37.91 -20.08
N ALA A 155 11.65 -37.70 -19.09
CA ALA A 155 11.10 -38.76 -18.24
C ALA A 155 9.63 -39.15 -18.53
N ASP A 156 8.83 -38.33 -19.22
CA ASP A 156 7.42 -38.63 -19.54
C ASP A 156 7.23 -38.81 -21.04
N ALA A 157 7.66 -39.97 -21.53
CA ALA A 157 7.43 -40.40 -22.91
C ALA A 157 5.98 -40.86 -23.11
N ASP A 158 5.07 -39.91 -23.34
CA ASP A 158 3.90 -40.11 -24.20
C ASP A 158 3.66 -38.80 -24.98
N GLY A 159 3.98 -38.86 -26.27
CA GLY A 159 4.09 -37.69 -27.14
C GLY A 159 2.75 -37.05 -27.46
N ASP A 160 2.56 -35.83 -26.94
CA ASP A 160 2.07 -34.64 -27.66
C ASP A 160 2.33 -33.43 -26.74
N ALA A 161 3.60 -32.96 -26.70
CA ALA A 161 3.96 -31.80 -25.88
C ALA A 161 3.49 -30.53 -26.59
N ASP A 162 2.29 -30.07 -26.24
CA ASP A 162 1.75 -28.79 -26.66
C ASP A 162 2.59 -27.65 -26.02
N ALA A 163 3.19 -26.79 -26.84
CA ALA A 163 4.02 -25.67 -26.38
C ALA A 163 3.24 -24.71 -25.45
N ASP A 164 1.92 -24.65 -25.60
CA ASP A 164 1.03 -23.91 -24.70
C ASP A 164 0.94 -24.57 -23.31
N ALA A 165 1.07 -25.90 -23.19
CA ALA A 165 1.07 -26.62 -21.91
C ALA A 165 2.38 -26.43 -21.11
N THR A 166 3.53 -26.30 -21.78
CA THR A 166 4.84 -26.05 -21.15
C THR A 166 4.93 -24.62 -20.60
N ALA A 167 4.56 -23.61 -21.39
CA ALA A 167 4.48 -22.22 -20.95
C ALA A 167 3.48 -22.02 -19.79
N LYS A 168 2.39 -22.79 -19.80
CA LYS A 168 1.39 -22.86 -18.74
C LYS A 168 1.89 -23.55 -17.47
N ALA A 169 2.83 -24.49 -17.55
CA ALA A 169 3.43 -25.13 -16.37
C ALA A 169 4.45 -24.20 -15.67
N ALA A 170 5.09 -23.29 -16.42
CA ALA A 170 6.10 -22.36 -15.93
C ALA A 170 5.56 -21.18 -15.09
N MET A 171 4.28 -20.80 -15.26
CA MET A 171 3.70 -19.59 -14.64
C MET A 171 3.95 -19.46 -13.12
N PRO A 172 3.74 -20.47 -12.26
CA PRO A 172 4.03 -20.31 -10.83
C PRO A 172 5.51 -20.04 -10.56
N THR A 173 6.40 -20.72 -11.28
CA THR A 173 7.85 -20.50 -11.17
C THR A 173 8.23 -19.10 -11.64
N THR A 174 7.65 -18.60 -12.74
CA THR A 174 7.86 -17.22 -13.22
C THR A 174 7.39 -16.21 -12.17
N VAL A 175 6.16 -16.36 -11.65
CA VAL A 175 5.60 -15.45 -10.62
C VAL A 175 6.49 -15.42 -9.38
N ARG A 176 6.93 -16.58 -8.88
CA ARG A 176 7.82 -16.64 -7.70
C ARG A 176 9.18 -16.03 -7.98
N SER A 177 9.74 -16.26 -9.18
CA SER A 177 11.04 -15.71 -9.58
C SER A 177 11.01 -14.19 -9.73
N VAL A 178 9.99 -13.63 -10.40
CA VAL A 178 9.77 -12.19 -10.51
C VAL A 178 9.62 -11.56 -9.12
N THR A 179 8.82 -12.17 -8.25
CA THR A 179 8.59 -11.66 -6.88
C THR A 179 9.87 -11.72 -6.03
N ALA A 180 10.68 -12.78 -6.16
CA ALA A 180 11.95 -12.93 -5.45
C ALA A 180 13.01 -11.94 -5.92
N GLN A 181 13.11 -11.70 -7.24
CA GLN A 181 13.99 -10.67 -7.80
C GLN A 181 13.57 -9.28 -7.35
N ALA A 182 12.26 -9.00 -7.33
CA ALA A 182 11.74 -7.74 -6.82
C ALA A 182 12.10 -7.53 -5.35
N LEU A 183 11.96 -8.56 -4.51
CA LEU A 183 12.37 -8.52 -3.11
C LEU A 183 13.86 -8.21 -2.96
N ALA A 184 14.72 -8.88 -3.74
CA ALA A 184 16.16 -8.64 -3.71
C ALA A 184 16.51 -7.19 -4.11
N LEU A 185 15.86 -6.65 -5.14
CA LEU A 185 16.07 -5.26 -5.57
C LEU A 185 15.57 -4.26 -4.51
N VAL A 186 14.42 -4.51 -3.88
CA VAL A 186 13.93 -3.68 -2.74
C VAL A 186 14.97 -3.67 -1.62
N GLN A 187 15.49 -4.84 -1.24
CA GLN A 187 16.49 -4.96 -0.17
C GLN A 187 17.79 -4.22 -0.52
N GLN A 188 18.27 -4.39 -1.76
CA GLN A 188 19.44 -3.68 -2.25
C GLN A 188 19.24 -2.15 -2.22
N TRP A 189 18.10 -1.67 -2.71
CA TRP A 189 17.73 -0.26 -2.72
C TRP A 189 17.63 0.36 -1.32
N LEU A 190 17.13 -0.40 -0.34
CA LEU A 190 17.00 0.07 1.04
C LEU A 190 18.32 0.03 1.80
N SER A 191 19.25 -0.87 1.44
CA SER A 191 20.55 -1.02 2.10
C SER A 191 21.58 0.05 1.72
N ASP A 192 21.34 0.80 0.64
CA ASP A 192 22.28 1.76 0.09
C ASP A 192 21.74 3.19 0.25
N ASP A 193 22.36 3.94 1.18
CA ASP A 193 21.94 5.29 1.56
C ASP A 193 22.01 6.31 0.41
N ARG A 194 22.75 6.00 -0.67
CA ARG A 194 22.76 6.84 -1.88
C ARG A 194 21.35 7.04 -2.46
N TRP A 195 20.45 6.08 -2.23
CA TRP A 195 19.07 6.10 -2.73
C TRP A 195 18.05 6.64 -1.73
N ALA A 196 18.47 7.14 -0.57
CA ALA A 196 17.56 7.64 0.47
C ALA A 196 16.69 8.81 -0.01
N ALA A 197 17.17 9.58 -0.99
CA ALA A 197 16.45 10.67 -1.63
C ALA A 197 15.61 10.24 -2.84
N SER A 198 15.95 9.11 -3.46
CA SER A 198 15.37 8.64 -4.73
C SER A 198 14.14 7.76 -4.54
N ARG A 199 13.39 7.58 -5.63
CA ARG A 199 12.20 6.73 -5.71
C ARG A 199 12.39 5.63 -6.75
N LEU A 200 12.04 4.40 -6.38
CA LEU A 200 12.02 3.26 -7.29
C LEU A 200 10.58 3.02 -7.77
N VAL A 201 10.37 3.11 -9.09
CA VAL A 201 9.06 2.97 -9.74
C VAL A 201 9.00 1.63 -10.47
N TRP A 202 8.06 0.79 -10.08
CA TRP A 202 7.84 -0.53 -10.65
C TRP A 202 6.83 -0.42 -11.78
N VAL A 203 7.24 -0.81 -12.99
CA VAL A 203 6.40 -0.73 -14.19
C VAL A 203 5.99 -2.13 -14.64
N THR A 204 4.68 -2.35 -14.72
CA THR A 204 4.05 -3.58 -15.22
C THR A 204 3.12 -3.27 -16.39
N ARG A 205 2.69 -4.28 -17.16
CA ARG A 205 1.76 -4.13 -18.29
C ARG A 205 0.58 -5.08 -18.14
N GLY A 206 -0.60 -4.53 -17.86
CA GLY A 206 -1.81 -5.33 -17.68
C GLY A 206 -1.69 -6.38 -16.57
N ALA A 207 -0.96 -6.06 -15.49
CA ALA A 207 -0.79 -6.96 -14.35
C ALA A 207 -2.03 -7.02 -13.45
N LEU A 208 -2.95 -6.07 -13.61
CA LEU A 208 -4.22 -5.97 -12.88
C LEU A 208 -5.37 -5.65 -13.84
N GLY A 209 -6.57 -6.13 -13.51
CA GLY A 209 -7.80 -5.65 -14.12
C GLY A 209 -8.17 -4.29 -13.54
N VAL A 210 -8.03 -3.23 -14.35
CA VAL A 210 -8.20 -1.83 -13.93
C VAL A 210 -9.61 -1.34 -14.22
N GLN A 211 -10.18 -1.79 -15.33
CA GLN A 211 -11.56 -1.52 -15.75
C GLN A 211 -12.38 -2.81 -15.77
N ALA A 212 -13.71 -2.67 -15.73
CA ALA A 212 -14.62 -3.81 -15.77
C ALA A 212 -14.46 -4.57 -17.10
N GLY A 213 -14.22 -5.89 -17.01
CA GLY A 213 -14.01 -6.75 -18.17
C GLY A 213 -12.58 -6.76 -18.72
N ASP A 214 -11.64 -6.04 -18.10
CA ASP A 214 -10.23 -6.09 -18.49
C ASP A 214 -9.68 -7.52 -18.39
N ALA A 215 -9.00 -7.95 -19.45
CA ALA A 215 -8.13 -9.12 -19.37
C ALA A 215 -6.88 -8.77 -18.55
N VAL A 216 -6.28 -9.79 -17.93
CA VAL A 216 -5.02 -9.67 -17.18
C VAL A 216 -3.93 -10.48 -17.90
N PRO A 217 -3.35 -9.95 -18.99
CA PRO A 217 -2.28 -10.62 -19.73
C PRO A 217 -0.94 -10.63 -18.96
N GLY A 218 -0.69 -9.63 -18.12
CA GLY A 218 0.51 -9.52 -17.28
C GLY A 218 0.44 -10.28 -15.96
N LEU A 219 -0.30 -11.39 -15.90
CA LEU A 219 -0.57 -12.12 -14.66
C LEU A 219 0.70 -12.51 -13.89
N ALA A 220 1.79 -12.82 -14.61
CA ALA A 220 3.10 -13.17 -14.03
C ALA A 220 3.66 -12.06 -13.10
N SER A 221 3.36 -10.80 -13.42
CA SER A 221 3.84 -9.62 -12.72
C SER A 221 2.89 -9.16 -11.59
N SER A 222 1.72 -9.79 -11.44
CA SER A 222 0.67 -9.34 -10.50
C SER A 222 1.07 -9.44 -9.02
N ALA A 223 1.76 -10.51 -8.62
CA ALA A 223 2.17 -10.73 -7.23
C ALA A 223 3.10 -9.60 -6.71
N LEU A 224 3.90 -9.01 -7.60
CA LEU A 224 4.79 -7.89 -7.29
C LEU A 224 4.03 -6.69 -6.69
N TRP A 225 2.81 -6.42 -7.14
CA TRP A 225 2.01 -5.33 -6.61
C TRP A 225 1.73 -5.50 -5.11
N GLY A 226 1.47 -6.72 -4.64
CA GLY A 226 1.28 -6.99 -3.22
C GLY A 226 2.57 -6.79 -2.41
N LEU A 227 3.70 -7.28 -2.92
CA LEU A 227 5.02 -7.09 -2.31
C LEU A 227 5.36 -5.59 -2.16
N VAL A 228 5.23 -4.83 -3.24
CA VAL A 228 5.60 -3.41 -3.27
C VAL A 228 4.63 -2.56 -2.44
N ARG A 229 3.33 -2.89 -2.40
CA ARG A 229 2.36 -2.23 -1.51
C ARG A 229 2.75 -2.41 -0.03
N ALA A 230 3.18 -3.60 0.37
CA ALA A 230 3.70 -3.82 1.71
C ALA A 230 4.98 -3.00 1.97
N ALA A 231 5.91 -2.98 1.00
CA ALA A 231 7.11 -2.15 1.08
C ALA A 231 6.80 -0.65 1.15
N GLN A 232 5.74 -0.17 0.50
CA GLN A 232 5.26 1.23 0.60
C GLN A 232 4.76 1.55 2.02
N SER A 233 4.06 0.62 2.68
CA SER A 233 3.63 0.79 4.07
C SER A 233 4.82 0.82 5.03
N GLU A 234 5.83 -0.02 4.79
CA GLU A 234 7.05 -0.09 5.60
C GLU A 234 7.97 1.12 5.35
N HIS A 235 8.11 1.55 4.10
CA HIS A 235 8.99 2.64 3.66
C HIS A 235 8.23 3.65 2.78
N PRO A 236 7.46 4.55 3.41
CA PRO A 236 6.72 5.59 2.71
C PRO A 236 7.62 6.42 1.79
N ASP A 237 7.07 6.86 0.65
CA ASP A 237 7.74 7.71 -0.34
C ASP A 237 8.98 7.14 -1.04
N ARG A 238 9.35 5.86 -0.80
CA ARG A 238 10.49 5.20 -1.47
C ARG A 238 10.11 4.45 -2.75
N PHE A 239 8.86 4.02 -2.87
CA PHE A 239 8.40 3.14 -3.95
C PHE A 239 7.11 3.64 -4.61
N ALA A 240 7.00 3.44 -5.92
CA ALA A 240 5.77 3.67 -6.68
C ALA A 240 5.46 2.52 -7.64
N LEU A 241 4.19 2.37 -8.02
CA LEU A 241 3.69 1.35 -8.94
C LEU A 241 2.99 2.01 -10.12
N LEU A 242 3.28 1.53 -11.33
CA LEU A 242 2.69 1.99 -12.59
C LEU A 242 2.31 0.77 -13.44
N ASP A 243 1.03 0.60 -13.73
CA ASP A 243 0.57 -0.41 -14.70
C ASP A 243 0.25 0.26 -16.04
N LEU A 244 0.97 -0.12 -17.09
CA LEU A 244 0.76 0.35 -18.46
C LEU A 244 -0.30 -0.48 -19.17
N ASP A 245 -0.82 0.09 -20.25
CA ASP A 245 -1.79 -0.56 -21.12
C ASP A 245 -1.13 -1.76 -21.85
N PRO A 246 -1.71 -2.96 -21.83
CA PRO A 246 -1.16 -4.10 -22.54
C PRO A 246 -1.17 -3.92 -24.08
N ALA A 247 -2.02 -3.04 -24.61
CA ALA A 247 -2.13 -2.76 -26.05
C ALA A 247 -1.15 -1.68 -26.55
N THR A 248 -0.30 -1.12 -25.68
CA THR A 248 0.72 -0.16 -26.09
C THR A 248 1.79 -0.88 -26.92
N ASP A 249 1.63 -0.91 -28.24
CA ASP A 249 2.66 -1.38 -29.17
C ASP A 249 3.88 -0.43 -29.07
N PRO A 250 5.03 -0.88 -28.57
CA PRO A 250 6.22 -0.04 -28.38
C PRO A 250 6.78 0.47 -29.72
N MET A 251 6.43 -0.20 -30.83
CA MET A 251 6.94 0.07 -32.18
C MET A 251 5.89 0.74 -33.08
N GLY A 252 4.66 0.93 -32.58
CA GLY A 252 3.45 1.07 -33.38
C GLY A 252 2.79 2.45 -33.42
N SER A 253 3.46 3.55 -33.07
CA SER A 253 3.10 4.87 -33.62
C SER A 253 4.24 5.87 -33.43
N ALA A 254 4.82 6.32 -34.53
CA ALA A 254 5.85 7.38 -34.54
C ALA A 254 5.30 8.78 -34.18
N ASP A 255 4.07 8.86 -33.65
CA ASP A 255 3.36 10.08 -33.26
C ASP A 255 3.01 10.12 -31.76
N ALA A 256 3.50 9.17 -30.95
CA ALA A 256 3.39 9.25 -29.49
C ALA A 256 4.31 10.36 -28.96
N THR A 257 3.77 11.58 -28.88
CA THR A 257 4.39 12.72 -28.22
C THR A 257 4.74 12.36 -26.76
N SER A 258 5.77 13.00 -26.20
CA SER A 258 6.23 12.86 -24.80
C SER A 258 5.18 13.22 -23.71
N GLU A 259 3.95 13.57 -24.09
CA GLU A 259 2.87 14.01 -23.20
C GLU A 259 2.41 13.01 -22.12
N PRO A 260 2.43 11.67 -22.34
CA PRO A 260 2.03 10.71 -21.30
C PRO A 260 2.99 10.69 -20.10
N MET A 261 4.27 11.00 -20.30
CA MET A 261 5.29 10.85 -19.26
C MET A 261 5.33 12.00 -18.28
N ASP A 262 5.29 13.25 -18.78
CA ASP A 262 5.17 14.44 -17.92
C ASP A 262 3.96 14.32 -16.99
N ARG A 263 2.90 13.67 -17.49
CA ARG A 263 1.69 13.35 -16.75
C ARG A 263 1.92 12.29 -15.65
N VAL A 264 2.64 11.21 -15.94
CA VAL A 264 3.03 10.20 -14.94
C VAL A 264 3.92 10.82 -13.87
N LEU A 265 4.94 11.56 -14.27
CA LEU A 265 5.87 12.26 -13.36
C LEU A 265 5.13 13.28 -12.49
N ALA A 266 4.23 14.07 -13.08
CA ALA A 266 3.40 15.01 -12.32
C ALA A 266 2.47 14.29 -11.33
N ALA A 267 1.85 13.17 -11.73
CA ALA A 267 0.98 12.40 -10.85
C ALA A 267 1.74 11.81 -9.65
N LEU A 268 2.89 11.18 -9.90
CA LEU A 268 3.74 10.60 -8.87
C LEU A 268 4.35 11.69 -7.95
N ALA A 269 4.68 12.86 -8.49
CA ALA A 269 5.18 14.02 -7.73
C ALA A 269 4.08 14.65 -6.88
N SER A 270 2.81 14.52 -7.30
CA SER A 270 1.65 14.89 -6.48
C SER A 270 1.40 13.92 -5.30
N GLY A 271 2.20 12.87 -5.16
CA GLY A 271 2.13 11.90 -4.07
C GLY A 271 1.07 10.81 -4.25
N GLU A 272 0.64 10.55 -5.49
CA GLU A 272 0.05 9.25 -5.82
C GLU A 272 1.19 8.25 -5.97
N SER A 273 1.11 7.10 -5.32
CA SER A 273 2.16 6.06 -5.35
C SER A 273 1.75 4.83 -6.15
N GLN A 274 0.53 4.82 -6.71
CA GLN A 274 -0.03 3.72 -7.49
C GLN A 274 -0.85 4.31 -8.64
N LEU A 275 -0.47 3.99 -9.87
CA LEU A 275 -1.08 4.51 -11.08
C LEU A 275 -1.33 3.38 -12.09
N ALA A 276 -2.37 3.56 -12.90
CA ALA A 276 -2.58 2.78 -14.11
C ALA A 276 -2.79 3.74 -15.29
N LEU A 277 -2.13 3.47 -16.41
CA LEU A 277 -2.32 4.16 -17.67
C LEU A 277 -3.16 3.26 -18.59
N ARG A 278 -4.33 3.73 -18.99
CA ARG A 278 -5.25 3.03 -19.91
C ARG A 278 -5.74 4.01 -20.96
N ALA A 279 -5.61 3.71 -22.24
CA ALA A 279 -6.05 4.60 -23.32
C ALA A 279 -5.67 6.09 -23.13
N ALA A 280 -4.42 6.33 -22.69
CA ALA A 280 -3.86 7.66 -22.35
C ALA A 280 -4.51 8.39 -21.15
N GLU A 281 -5.34 7.72 -20.35
CA GLU A 281 -5.88 8.22 -19.09
C GLU A 281 -5.13 7.65 -17.89
N LEU A 282 -4.77 8.53 -16.93
CA LEU A 282 -4.14 8.13 -15.67
C LEU A 282 -5.19 7.93 -14.58
N LEU A 283 -5.21 6.71 -14.06
CA LEU A 283 -6.13 6.24 -13.06
C LEU A 283 -5.37 5.96 -11.76
N SER A 284 -5.98 6.27 -10.62
CA SER A 284 -5.47 5.89 -9.30
C SER A 284 -6.49 5.05 -8.55
N PRO A 285 -6.07 4.05 -7.76
CA PRO A 285 -6.99 3.15 -7.07
C PRO A 285 -7.63 3.84 -5.87
N ARG A 286 -8.94 3.62 -5.70
CA ARG A 286 -9.74 4.10 -4.57
C ARG A 286 -10.67 2.99 -4.11
N LEU A 287 -10.85 2.86 -2.81
CA LEU A 287 -11.83 1.94 -2.24
C LEU A 287 -13.22 2.59 -2.32
N VAL A 288 -14.21 1.83 -2.80
CA VAL A 288 -15.61 2.24 -2.86
C VAL A 288 -16.51 1.11 -2.36
N PRO A 289 -17.72 1.40 -1.85
CA PRO A 289 -18.68 0.36 -1.51
C PRO A 289 -19.04 -0.50 -2.74
N ALA A 290 -19.07 -1.82 -2.57
CA ALA A 290 -19.61 -2.73 -3.58
C ALA A 290 -21.14 -2.66 -3.51
N HIS A 291 -21.78 -2.17 -4.56
CA HIS A 291 -23.24 -1.95 -4.55
C HIS A 291 -23.98 -3.29 -4.70
N ALA A 292 -25.06 -3.49 -3.94
CA ALA A 292 -25.97 -4.60 -4.16
C ALA A 292 -26.66 -4.48 -5.54
N PRO A 293 -26.97 -5.59 -6.23
CA PRO A 293 -27.77 -5.56 -7.45
C PRO A 293 -29.10 -4.85 -7.17
N THR A 294 -29.47 -3.89 -8.02
CA THR A 294 -30.85 -3.38 -8.04
C THR A 294 -31.77 -4.49 -8.53
N ALA A 295 -32.92 -4.67 -7.88
CA ALA A 295 -33.89 -5.73 -8.15
C ALA A 295 -34.45 -5.77 -9.60
N GLU A 296 -34.12 -4.78 -10.44
CA GLU A 296 -34.45 -4.73 -11.87
C GLU A 296 -33.42 -5.45 -12.78
N ALA A 297 -32.30 -5.94 -12.23
CA ALA A 297 -31.22 -6.62 -12.97
C ALA A 297 -31.16 -8.14 -12.73
N SER A 298 -32.27 -8.76 -12.28
CA SER A 298 -32.28 -10.12 -11.72
C SER A 298 -32.36 -11.28 -12.73
N ASP A 299 -32.42 -11.01 -14.03
CA ASP A 299 -32.60 -12.09 -15.02
C ASP A 299 -31.27 -12.53 -15.69
N GLU A 300 -30.16 -11.83 -15.45
CA GLU A 300 -28.82 -12.16 -15.98
C GLU A 300 -27.70 -11.86 -14.95
N THR A 301 -27.81 -12.34 -13.70
CA THR A 301 -26.74 -12.16 -12.71
C THR A 301 -25.58 -13.13 -12.97
N GLY A 302 -24.42 -12.63 -13.41
CA GLY A 302 -23.17 -13.41 -13.58
C GLY A 302 -22.49 -13.85 -12.26
N GLY A 303 -23.24 -13.94 -11.16
CA GLY A 303 -22.74 -14.31 -9.84
C GLY A 303 -22.37 -15.79 -9.70
N GLN A 304 -21.77 -16.15 -8.57
CA GLN A 304 -21.48 -17.51 -8.16
C GLN A 304 -22.74 -18.15 -7.53
N GLU A 305 -23.55 -18.84 -8.33
CA GLU A 305 -24.89 -19.27 -7.90
C GLU A 305 -24.93 -20.59 -7.09
N PHE A 306 -23.80 -21.31 -6.98
CA PHE A 306 -23.70 -22.63 -6.31
C PHE A 306 -24.82 -23.63 -6.67
N GLY A 307 -25.55 -23.41 -7.78
CA GLY A 307 -26.82 -24.08 -8.07
C GLY A 307 -26.70 -25.58 -8.30
N LYS A 308 -25.57 -26.06 -8.87
CA LYS A 308 -25.27 -27.48 -9.04
C LYS A 308 -24.58 -28.10 -7.82
N ALA A 309 -24.29 -27.36 -6.75
CA ALA A 309 -23.69 -27.93 -5.54
C ALA A 309 -24.57 -28.99 -4.85
N VAL A 310 -25.88 -28.95 -5.09
CA VAL A 310 -26.85 -29.94 -4.59
C VAL A 310 -26.72 -31.30 -5.28
N THR A 311 -26.20 -31.36 -6.51
CA THR A 311 -26.04 -32.58 -7.32
C THR A 311 -24.59 -32.98 -7.57
N GLY A 312 -23.65 -32.03 -7.53
CA GLY A 312 -22.23 -32.24 -7.75
C GLY A 312 -21.39 -32.32 -6.48
N THR A 313 -20.07 -32.22 -6.68
CA THR A 313 -19.06 -32.22 -5.62
C THR A 313 -18.46 -30.82 -5.47
N VAL A 314 -18.36 -30.33 -4.23
CA VAL A 314 -17.66 -29.07 -3.90
C VAL A 314 -16.30 -29.37 -3.28
N LEU A 315 -15.22 -28.90 -3.92
CA LEU A 315 -13.86 -28.99 -3.40
C LEU A 315 -13.57 -27.81 -2.46
N VAL A 316 -13.15 -28.09 -1.24
CA VAL A 316 -12.66 -27.07 -0.29
C VAL A 316 -11.22 -27.37 0.10
N THR A 317 -10.28 -26.60 -0.46
CA THR A 317 -8.86 -26.71 -0.09
C THR A 317 -8.58 -25.94 1.20
N GLY A 318 -7.72 -26.48 2.07
CA GLY A 318 -7.65 -26.02 3.45
C GLY A 318 -8.93 -26.32 4.24
N GLY A 319 -9.77 -27.25 3.76
CA GLY A 319 -11.14 -27.46 4.23
C GLY A 319 -11.26 -28.10 5.61
N THR A 320 -10.19 -28.64 6.17
CA THR A 320 -10.21 -29.34 7.46
C THR A 320 -9.99 -28.43 8.68
N GLY A 321 -9.77 -27.12 8.50
CA GLY A 321 -9.54 -26.20 9.62
C GLY A 321 -9.76 -24.72 9.25
N GLY A 322 -9.70 -23.84 10.26
CA GLY A 322 -9.87 -22.39 10.10
C GLY A 322 -11.15 -22.02 9.35
N LEU A 323 -11.04 -21.07 8.41
CA LEU A 323 -12.16 -20.65 7.58
C LEU A 323 -12.67 -21.76 6.64
N GLY A 324 -11.81 -22.67 6.17
CA GLY A 324 -12.25 -23.77 5.31
C GLY A 324 -13.34 -24.63 5.96
N ALA A 325 -13.20 -24.93 7.25
CA ALA A 325 -14.20 -25.68 8.02
C ALA A 325 -15.48 -24.86 8.29
N VAL A 326 -15.36 -23.55 8.49
CA VAL A 326 -16.52 -22.64 8.66
C VAL A 326 -17.35 -22.61 7.38
N PHE A 327 -16.70 -22.46 6.23
CA PHE A 327 -17.37 -22.41 4.94
C PHE A 327 -17.90 -23.78 4.49
N ALA A 328 -17.23 -24.88 4.83
CA ALA A 328 -17.77 -26.22 4.58
C ALA A 328 -19.16 -26.40 5.24
N ARG A 329 -19.34 -25.93 6.48
CA ARG A 329 -20.64 -25.94 7.16
C ARG A 329 -21.66 -25.08 6.42
N HIS A 330 -21.29 -23.84 6.12
CA HIS A 330 -22.16 -22.87 5.45
C HIS A 330 -22.64 -23.36 4.08
N LEU A 331 -21.76 -24.00 3.31
CA LEU A 331 -22.09 -24.57 2.01
C LEU A 331 -23.13 -25.69 2.11
N VAL A 332 -23.12 -26.49 3.18
CA VAL A 332 -24.11 -27.56 3.40
C VAL A 332 -25.45 -26.99 3.85
N THR A 333 -25.42 -26.01 4.76
CA THR A 333 -26.62 -25.46 5.41
C THR A 333 -27.37 -24.47 4.53
N GLU A 334 -26.67 -23.52 3.90
CA GLU A 334 -27.29 -22.43 3.13
C GLU A 334 -27.29 -22.71 1.62
N HIS A 335 -26.21 -23.28 1.09
CA HIS A 335 -26.07 -23.57 -0.35
C HIS A 335 -26.45 -25.00 -0.74
N GLY A 336 -26.89 -25.81 0.22
CA GLY A 336 -27.43 -27.15 -0.03
C GLY A 336 -26.41 -28.18 -0.53
N ALA A 337 -25.10 -27.95 -0.37
CA ALA A 337 -24.07 -28.90 -0.79
C ALA A 337 -24.30 -30.27 -0.13
N ARG A 338 -24.17 -31.34 -0.94
CA ARG A 338 -24.39 -32.73 -0.47
C ARG A 338 -23.17 -33.62 -0.60
N ARG A 339 -22.19 -33.26 -1.44
CA ARG A 339 -20.91 -33.95 -1.53
C ARG A 339 -19.79 -32.93 -1.38
N LEU A 340 -18.98 -33.09 -0.34
CA LEU A 340 -17.82 -32.25 -0.07
C LEU A 340 -16.53 -33.07 -0.23
N LEU A 341 -15.57 -32.50 -0.95
CA LEU A 341 -14.20 -32.99 -1.00
C LEU A 341 -13.33 -32.00 -0.23
N LEU A 342 -12.92 -32.36 0.99
CA LEU A 342 -12.08 -31.51 1.83
C LEU A 342 -10.62 -31.93 1.70
N THR A 343 -9.74 -30.98 1.43
CA THR A 343 -8.31 -31.29 1.32
C THR A 343 -7.46 -30.45 2.25
N SER A 344 -6.40 -31.08 2.76
CA SER A 344 -5.30 -30.42 3.45
C SER A 344 -4.09 -31.35 3.46
N ARG A 345 -2.88 -30.82 3.72
CA ARG A 345 -1.66 -31.65 3.78
C ARG A 345 -1.76 -32.80 4.78
N ARG A 346 -2.48 -32.62 5.89
CA ARG A 346 -2.67 -33.62 6.95
C ARG A 346 -3.92 -34.49 6.77
N GLY A 347 -4.85 -34.08 5.90
CA GLY A 347 -6.15 -34.77 5.77
C GLY A 347 -6.85 -34.96 7.11
N LEU A 348 -7.30 -36.20 7.38
CA LEU A 348 -7.98 -36.59 8.63
C LEU A 348 -7.11 -36.48 9.88
N ASP A 349 -5.78 -36.43 9.76
CA ASP A 349 -4.87 -36.20 10.89
C ASP A 349 -4.85 -34.74 11.35
N THR A 350 -5.60 -33.86 10.69
CA THR A 350 -5.83 -32.49 11.17
C THR A 350 -6.66 -32.52 12.45
N PRO A 351 -6.22 -31.86 13.54
CA PRO A 351 -7.03 -31.76 14.76
C PRO A 351 -8.42 -31.17 14.47
N GLY A 352 -9.48 -31.86 14.89
CA GLY A 352 -10.87 -31.45 14.66
C GLY A 352 -11.50 -31.97 13.35
N ALA A 353 -10.74 -32.65 12.47
CA ALA A 353 -11.25 -33.08 11.17
C ALA A 353 -12.29 -34.21 11.28
N ALA A 354 -12.09 -35.18 12.18
CA ALA A 354 -13.05 -36.27 12.37
C ALA A 354 -14.38 -35.75 12.92
N GLU A 355 -14.33 -34.80 13.86
CA GLU A 355 -15.51 -34.13 14.40
C GLU A 355 -16.24 -33.33 13.32
N LEU A 356 -15.51 -32.59 12.48
CA LEU A 356 -16.07 -31.85 11.35
C LEU A 356 -16.79 -32.78 10.35
N VAL A 357 -16.19 -33.92 10.01
CA VAL A 357 -16.81 -34.90 9.10
C VAL A 357 -18.10 -35.46 9.67
N ALA A 358 -18.10 -35.81 10.97
CA ALA A 358 -19.30 -36.31 11.65
C ALA A 358 -20.42 -35.26 11.64
N GLU A 359 -20.09 -34.01 11.99
CA GLU A 359 -21.03 -32.89 12.00
C GLU A 359 -21.64 -32.63 10.61
N LEU A 360 -20.82 -32.54 9.57
CA LEU A 360 -21.30 -32.36 8.20
C LEU A 360 -22.15 -33.54 7.71
N GLY A 361 -21.84 -34.76 8.18
CA GLY A 361 -22.64 -35.96 7.98
C GLY A 361 -24.03 -35.86 8.61
N GLU A 362 -24.11 -35.36 9.85
CA GLU A 362 -25.39 -35.10 10.54
C GLU A 362 -26.22 -34.01 9.83
N LEU A 363 -25.55 -33.04 9.20
CA LEU A 363 -26.17 -32.02 8.36
C LEU A 363 -26.58 -32.55 6.96
N GLY A 364 -26.32 -33.82 6.66
CA GLY A 364 -26.79 -34.49 5.46
C GLY A 364 -25.82 -34.46 4.27
N ALA A 365 -24.55 -34.11 4.48
CA ALA A 365 -23.52 -34.15 3.46
C ALA A 365 -22.66 -35.42 3.54
N ARG A 366 -22.30 -35.97 2.40
CA ARG A 366 -21.21 -36.94 2.28
C ARG A 366 -19.89 -36.18 2.18
N VAL A 367 -18.94 -36.48 3.05
CA VAL A 367 -17.65 -35.79 3.10
C VAL A 367 -16.51 -36.78 2.88
N ASP A 368 -15.73 -36.54 1.83
CA ASP A 368 -14.48 -37.23 1.58
C ASP A 368 -13.33 -36.29 1.97
N VAL A 369 -12.44 -36.74 2.87
CA VAL A 369 -11.27 -35.97 3.32
C VAL A 369 -10.01 -36.61 2.75
N VAL A 370 -9.25 -35.85 1.96
CA VAL A 370 -8.04 -36.35 1.30
C VAL A 370 -6.82 -35.56 1.77
N ALA A 371 -5.79 -36.27 2.22
CA ALA A 371 -4.47 -35.68 2.45
C ALA A 371 -3.84 -35.36 1.10
N CYS A 372 -3.75 -34.07 0.76
CA CYS A 372 -3.25 -33.60 -0.52
C CYS A 372 -2.59 -32.23 -0.34
N ASP A 373 -1.37 -32.09 -0.84
CA ASP A 373 -0.76 -30.78 -1.03
C ASP A 373 -1.22 -30.22 -2.38
N VAL A 374 -2.04 -29.17 -2.32
CA VAL A 374 -2.62 -28.55 -3.53
C VAL A 374 -1.59 -27.73 -4.31
N SER A 375 -0.40 -27.50 -3.75
CA SER A 375 0.75 -26.95 -4.48
C SER A 375 1.58 -28.00 -5.22
N ASP A 376 1.20 -29.29 -5.13
CA ASP A 376 1.71 -30.34 -6.00
C ASP A 376 0.72 -30.59 -7.13
N ARG A 377 1.11 -30.21 -8.36
CA ARG A 377 0.26 -30.35 -9.56
C ARG A 377 -0.15 -31.79 -9.80
N SER A 378 0.76 -32.75 -9.60
CA SER A 378 0.51 -34.17 -9.85
C SER A 378 -0.49 -34.73 -8.85
N ALA A 379 -0.29 -34.44 -7.56
CA ALA A 379 -1.21 -34.86 -6.50
C ALA A 379 -2.61 -34.23 -6.67
N LEU A 380 -2.67 -32.96 -7.07
CA LEU A 380 -3.94 -32.28 -7.35
C LEU A 380 -4.65 -32.87 -8.58
N ARG A 381 -3.92 -33.19 -9.66
CA ARG A 381 -4.48 -33.86 -10.84
C ARG A 381 -5.09 -35.21 -10.47
N ASP A 382 -4.35 -36.03 -9.71
CA ASP A 382 -4.80 -37.36 -9.30
C ASP A 382 -6.02 -37.29 -8.38
N LEU A 383 -6.06 -36.30 -7.47
CA LEU A 383 -7.24 -35.99 -6.66
C LEU A 383 -8.46 -35.67 -7.53
N LEU A 384 -8.29 -34.78 -8.53
CA LEU A 384 -9.39 -34.33 -9.39
C LEU A 384 -9.87 -35.42 -10.36
N ALA A 385 -8.98 -36.34 -10.76
CA ALA A 385 -9.33 -37.53 -11.54
C ALA A 385 -10.15 -38.54 -10.71
N GLY A 386 -10.02 -38.53 -9.39
CA GLY A 386 -10.80 -39.37 -8.48
C GLY A 386 -12.24 -38.90 -8.23
N VAL A 387 -12.64 -37.72 -8.72
CA VAL A 387 -14.01 -37.21 -8.58
C VAL A 387 -14.96 -38.03 -9.43
N ALA A 388 -16.05 -38.52 -8.83
CA ALA A 388 -16.98 -39.44 -9.48
C ALA A 388 -17.75 -38.77 -10.64
N GLU A 389 -17.91 -39.50 -11.75
CA GLU A 389 -18.65 -39.01 -12.94
C GLU A 389 -20.14 -38.75 -12.66
N ASP A 390 -20.75 -39.47 -11.70
CA ASP A 390 -22.16 -39.30 -11.32
C ASP A 390 -22.40 -38.06 -10.43
N ALA A 391 -21.35 -37.45 -9.90
CA ALA A 391 -21.39 -36.17 -9.21
C ALA A 391 -20.11 -35.37 -9.52
N PRO A 392 -20.07 -34.74 -10.70
CA PRO A 392 -18.90 -34.02 -11.15
C PRO A 392 -18.55 -32.87 -10.20
N LEU A 393 -17.31 -32.41 -10.27
CA LEU A 393 -16.90 -31.20 -9.57
C LEU A 393 -17.67 -29.99 -10.11
N THR A 394 -18.39 -29.28 -9.24
CA THR A 394 -19.22 -28.13 -9.61
C THR A 394 -18.76 -26.83 -8.98
N ALA A 395 -17.99 -26.89 -7.89
CA ALA A 395 -17.43 -25.70 -7.25
C ALA A 395 -16.08 -25.96 -6.60
N VAL A 396 -15.25 -24.92 -6.58
CA VAL A 396 -13.97 -24.89 -5.86
C VAL A 396 -13.98 -23.72 -4.89
N VAL A 397 -13.62 -23.98 -3.63
CA VAL A 397 -13.32 -22.96 -2.62
C VAL A 397 -11.88 -23.16 -2.16
N HIS A 398 -11.03 -22.19 -2.50
CA HIS A 398 -9.62 -22.20 -2.17
C HIS A 398 -9.34 -21.40 -0.89
N ALA A 399 -9.28 -22.10 0.25
CA ALA A 399 -8.98 -21.53 1.56
C ALA A 399 -7.62 -21.98 2.13
N ALA A 400 -6.79 -22.64 1.31
CA ALA A 400 -5.43 -23.00 1.71
C ALA A 400 -4.53 -21.75 1.83
N GLY A 401 -3.66 -21.76 2.83
CA GLY A 401 -2.72 -20.68 3.07
C GLY A 401 -1.95 -20.88 4.37
N VAL A 402 -0.81 -20.20 4.46
CA VAL A 402 0.04 -20.13 5.65
C VAL A 402 0.52 -18.69 5.83
N LEU A 403 0.93 -18.34 7.06
CA LEU A 403 1.62 -17.09 7.34
C LEU A 403 3.07 -17.39 7.72
N ASP A 404 3.95 -16.50 7.32
CA ASP A 404 5.34 -16.42 7.77
C ASP A 404 5.79 -14.97 7.63
N ASP A 405 5.22 -14.14 8.51
CA ASP A 405 5.32 -12.68 8.43
C ASP A 405 6.76 -12.20 8.68
N GLY A 406 7.09 -11.05 8.10
CA GLY A 406 8.40 -10.42 8.19
C GLY A 406 8.44 -9.10 7.44
N VAL A 407 9.27 -8.17 7.92
CA VAL A 407 9.56 -6.91 7.22
C VAL A 407 10.41 -7.17 5.98
N VAL A 408 10.23 -6.35 4.94
CA VAL A 408 10.83 -6.53 3.62
C VAL A 408 12.36 -6.59 3.66
N GLU A 409 13.00 -5.84 4.55
CA GLU A 409 14.46 -5.81 4.72
C GLU A 409 15.04 -7.17 5.18
N THR A 410 14.25 -7.97 5.89
CA THR A 410 14.70 -9.24 6.49
C THR A 410 14.00 -10.48 5.91
N MET A 411 13.06 -10.26 4.99
CA MET A 411 12.32 -11.34 4.33
C MET A 411 13.28 -12.19 3.51
N SER A 412 13.40 -13.48 3.84
CA SER A 412 14.20 -14.42 3.05
C SER A 412 13.41 -14.97 1.85
N PRO A 413 14.06 -15.38 0.75
CA PRO A 413 13.42 -16.06 -0.36
C PRO A 413 12.63 -17.32 0.05
N ASP A 414 13.12 -18.10 1.01
CA ASP A 414 12.44 -19.31 1.48
C ASP A 414 11.09 -19.01 2.16
N ARG A 415 11.04 -17.96 2.98
CA ARG A 415 9.80 -17.46 3.60
C ARG A 415 8.81 -16.92 2.58
N LEU A 416 9.31 -16.27 1.54
CA LEU A 416 8.49 -15.82 0.42
C LEU A 416 7.86 -17.01 -0.31
N ASP A 417 8.68 -17.98 -0.71
CA ASP A 417 8.28 -19.19 -1.43
C ASP A 417 7.27 -20.04 -0.63
N ALA A 418 7.52 -20.24 0.67
CA ALA A 418 6.67 -21.02 1.56
C ALA A 418 5.24 -20.47 1.69
N VAL A 419 5.06 -19.15 1.67
CA VAL A 419 3.74 -18.49 1.74
C VAL A 419 3.07 -18.45 0.37
N MET A 420 3.84 -18.28 -0.70
CA MET A 420 3.30 -18.21 -2.07
C MET A 420 2.75 -19.56 -2.55
N ARG A 421 3.48 -20.67 -2.38
CA ARG A 421 3.09 -21.99 -2.91
C ARG A 421 1.64 -22.42 -2.61
N PRO A 422 1.16 -22.45 -1.36
CA PRO A 422 -0.19 -22.93 -1.05
C PRO A 422 -1.30 -21.98 -1.53
N LYS A 423 -0.96 -20.81 -2.07
CA LYS A 423 -1.89 -19.82 -2.65
C LYS A 423 -1.69 -19.69 -4.16
N THR A 424 -0.56 -19.14 -4.59
CA THR A 424 -0.21 -18.85 -5.97
C THR A 424 -0.20 -20.11 -6.84
N ASP A 425 0.67 -21.07 -6.53
CA ASP A 425 0.81 -22.31 -7.31
C ASP A 425 -0.49 -23.11 -7.28
N ALA A 426 -1.05 -23.29 -6.08
CA ALA A 426 -2.27 -24.04 -5.88
C ALA A 426 -3.45 -23.46 -6.68
N ALA A 427 -3.67 -22.14 -6.64
CA ALA A 427 -4.75 -21.51 -7.39
C ALA A 427 -4.53 -21.59 -8.91
N TRP A 428 -3.28 -21.49 -9.37
CA TRP A 428 -2.95 -21.68 -10.79
C TRP A 428 -3.20 -23.11 -11.26
N TYR A 429 -2.79 -24.12 -10.49
CA TYR A 429 -3.05 -25.52 -10.82
C TYR A 429 -4.53 -25.86 -10.79
N LEU A 430 -5.27 -25.33 -9.80
CA LEU A 430 -6.73 -25.41 -9.78
C LEU A 430 -7.33 -24.77 -11.03
N HIS A 431 -6.87 -23.58 -11.42
CA HIS A 431 -7.37 -22.90 -12.61
C HIS A 431 -7.22 -23.77 -13.86
N GLN A 432 -6.05 -24.36 -14.09
CA GLN A 432 -5.80 -25.17 -15.28
C GLN A 432 -6.54 -26.50 -15.26
N LEU A 433 -6.46 -27.24 -14.15
CA LEU A 433 -7.04 -28.59 -14.05
C LEU A 433 -8.58 -28.56 -13.99
N THR A 434 -9.18 -27.38 -13.84
CA THR A 434 -10.63 -27.19 -13.87
C THR A 434 -11.10 -26.22 -14.96
N ALA A 435 -10.24 -25.81 -15.91
CA ALA A 435 -10.62 -24.85 -16.96
C ALA A 435 -11.72 -25.39 -17.89
N GLU A 436 -11.66 -26.68 -18.23
CA GLU A 436 -12.63 -27.36 -19.10
C GLU A 436 -13.85 -27.92 -18.35
N ARG A 437 -13.91 -27.72 -17.03
CA ARG A 437 -15.03 -28.21 -16.20
C ARG A 437 -16.11 -27.13 -16.10
N GLU A 438 -17.37 -27.53 -16.21
CA GLU A 438 -18.54 -26.65 -16.05
C GLU A 438 -18.80 -26.30 -14.58
N LEU A 439 -17.88 -25.55 -13.98
CA LEU A 439 -18.03 -25.05 -12.61
C LEU A 439 -19.09 -23.94 -12.55
N ASP A 440 -19.83 -23.89 -11.45
CA ASP A 440 -20.70 -22.76 -11.09
C ASP A 440 -19.96 -21.74 -10.22
N ALA A 441 -18.96 -22.20 -9.47
CA ALA A 441 -18.21 -21.34 -8.57
C ALA A 441 -16.72 -21.67 -8.50
N PHE A 442 -15.89 -20.64 -8.49
CA PHE A 442 -14.45 -20.74 -8.25
C PHE A 442 -14.03 -19.62 -7.30
N VAL A 443 -14.05 -19.91 -6.01
CA VAL A 443 -13.87 -18.92 -4.96
C VAL A 443 -12.45 -18.98 -4.41
N LEU A 444 -11.75 -17.84 -4.36
CA LEU A 444 -10.40 -17.68 -3.84
C LEU A 444 -10.44 -16.87 -2.55
N PHE A 445 -9.86 -17.38 -1.46
CA PHE A 445 -9.72 -16.62 -0.22
C PHE A 445 -8.42 -15.83 -0.27
N SER A 446 -8.56 -14.55 -0.63
CA SER A 446 -7.52 -13.54 -0.62
C SER A 446 -7.50 -12.82 0.75
N SER A 447 -6.77 -11.70 0.84
CA SER A 447 -6.70 -10.88 2.04
C SER A 447 -6.59 -9.40 1.71
N ALA A 448 -7.25 -8.57 2.52
CA ALA A 448 -7.13 -7.11 2.46
C ALA A 448 -5.70 -6.59 2.66
N ALA A 449 -4.78 -7.40 3.21
CA ALA A 449 -3.34 -7.08 3.32
C ALA A 449 -2.69 -6.79 1.95
N GLY A 450 -3.21 -7.37 0.85
CA GLY A 450 -2.75 -7.09 -0.51
C GLY A 450 -3.19 -5.73 -1.06
N THR A 451 -4.11 -5.03 -0.39
CA THR A 451 -4.75 -3.80 -0.90
C THR A 451 -4.69 -2.61 0.06
N LEU A 452 -4.88 -2.82 1.36
CA LEU A 452 -4.99 -1.74 2.36
C LEU A 452 -3.66 -1.40 3.04
N ASP A 453 -3.20 -2.31 3.90
CA ASP A 453 -1.95 -2.17 4.64
C ASP A 453 -1.37 -3.56 4.86
N GLY A 454 -0.23 -3.83 4.22
CA GLY A 454 0.46 -5.11 4.25
C GLY A 454 1.81 -5.05 4.98
N ALA A 455 2.05 -4.02 5.81
CA ALA A 455 3.33 -3.88 6.51
C ALA A 455 3.67 -5.13 7.33
N GLY A 456 4.87 -5.67 7.13
CA GLY A 456 5.33 -6.92 7.74
C GLY A 456 4.76 -8.18 7.08
N GLN A 457 4.01 -8.07 5.98
CA GLN A 457 3.31 -9.17 5.32
C GLN A 457 3.54 -9.17 3.81
N ALA A 458 4.74 -8.78 3.35
CA ALA A 458 5.02 -8.59 1.93
C ALA A 458 4.84 -9.87 1.09
N ASN A 459 5.23 -11.03 1.61
CA ASN A 459 5.01 -12.34 0.98
C ASN A 459 3.52 -12.73 0.91
N TYR A 460 2.78 -12.52 2.00
CA TYR A 460 1.35 -12.80 2.07
C TYR A 460 0.56 -11.86 1.17
N ALA A 461 0.88 -10.57 1.16
CA ALA A 461 0.30 -9.58 0.26
C ALA A 461 0.54 -9.96 -1.20
N ALA A 462 1.76 -10.35 -1.57
CA ALA A 462 2.10 -10.80 -2.92
C ALA A 462 1.25 -12.00 -3.37
N ALA A 463 1.18 -13.03 -2.53
CA ALA A 463 0.40 -14.23 -2.81
C ALA A 463 -1.10 -13.94 -3.01
N ASN A 464 -1.68 -13.04 -2.19
CA ASN A 464 -3.09 -12.71 -2.27
C ASN A 464 -3.43 -11.79 -3.46
N VAL A 465 -2.56 -10.85 -3.85
CA VAL A 465 -2.78 -10.04 -5.06
C VAL A 465 -2.74 -10.89 -6.32
N PHE A 466 -1.93 -11.95 -6.36
CA PHE A 466 -2.00 -12.92 -7.45
C PHE A 466 -3.37 -13.62 -7.52
N LEU A 467 -3.98 -13.97 -6.38
CA LEU A 467 -5.33 -14.55 -6.37
C LEU A 467 -6.37 -13.59 -6.93
N ASP A 468 -6.28 -12.31 -6.56
CA ASP A 468 -7.17 -11.26 -7.06
C ASP A 468 -7.04 -11.11 -8.58
N ALA A 469 -5.80 -11.04 -9.08
CA ALA A 469 -5.51 -10.95 -10.51
C ALA A 469 -5.93 -12.22 -11.27
N LEU A 470 -5.77 -13.41 -10.68
CA LEU A 470 -6.22 -14.67 -11.27
C LEU A 470 -7.75 -14.74 -11.39
N ALA A 471 -8.48 -14.20 -10.41
CA ALA A 471 -9.94 -14.14 -10.51
C ALA A 471 -10.38 -13.27 -11.69
N GLN A 472 -9.75 -12.11 -11.88
CA GLN A 472 -9.99 -11.25 -13.04
C GLN A 472 -9.59 -11.94 -14.35
N HIS A 473 -8.42 -12.60 -14.38
CA HIS A 473 -7.94 -13.37 -15.53
C HIS A 473 -8.94 -14.46 -15.96
N ARG A 474 -9.48 -15.21 -15.00
CA ARG A 474 -10.52 -16.23 -15.26
C ARG A 474 -11.80 -15.60 -15.82
N ARG A 475 -12.26 -14.49 -15.25
CA ARG A 475 -13.44 -13.77 -15.78
C ARG A 475 -13.23 -13.28 -17.21
N GLY A 476 -12.03 -12.80 -17.55
CA GLY A 476 -11.67 -12.43 -18.92
C GLY A 476 -11.75 -13.60 -19.93
N GLN A 477 -11.71 -14.85 -19.43
CA GLN A 477 -11.92 -16.08 -20.22
C GLN A 477 -13.36 -16.61 -20.13
N ASN A 478 -14.29 -15.85 -19.55
CA ASN A 478 -15.66 -16.26 -19.26
C ASN A 478 -15.75 -17.48 -18.32
N LEU A 479 -14.73 -17.71 -17.50
CA LEU A 479 -14.76 -18.74 -16.46
C LEU A 479 -15.23 -18.12 -15.13
N PRO A 480 -15.97 -18.86 -14.30
CA PRO A 480 -16.37 -18.38 -12.98
C PRO A 480 -15.11 -18.11 -12.14
N ALA A 481 -15.14 -17.00 -11.41
CA ALA A 481 -14.18 -16.67 -10.37
C ALA A 481 -14.68 -15.54 -9.46
N LEU A 482 -14.37 -15.68 -8.16
CA LEU A 482 -14.58 -14.68 -7.13
C LEU A 482 -13.41 -14.71 -6.15
N SER A 483 -12.64 -13.62 -6.06
CA SER A 483 -11.65 -13.41 -5.01
C SER A 483 -12.24 -12.58 -3.87
N LEU A 484 -12.13 -13.10 -2.65
CA LEU A 484 -12.58 -12.43 -1.42
C LEU A 484 -11.35 -11.99 -0.63
N ALA A 485 -11.00 -10.71 -0.73
CA ALA A 485 -9.92 -10.11 0.03
C ALA A 485 -10.39 -9.77 1.45
N TRP A 486 -10.43 -10.81 2.29
CA TRP A 486 -10.96 -10.75 3.64
C TRP A 486 -10.18 -9.80 4.56
N GLY A 487 -10.93 -9.07 5.39
CA GLY A 487 -10.41 -8.43 6.59
C GLY A 487 -10.12 -9.43 7.73
N LEU A 488 -9.83 -8.89 8.90
CA LEU A 488 -9.57 -9.71 10.10
C LEU A 488 -10.86 -10.42 10.56
N TRP A 489 -10.77 -11.69 10.94
CA TRP A 489 -11.88 -12.44 11.55
C TRP A 489 -11.73 -12.48 13.08
N SER A 490 -12.83 -12.49 13.81
CA SER A 490 -12.83 -12.47 15.28
C SER A 490 -12.50 -13.84 15.91
N GLU A 491 -12.81 -14.93 15.20
CA GLU A 491 -12.54 -16.28 15.65
C GLU A 491 -11.04 -16.58 15.55
N ARG A 492 -10.44 -16.94 16.68
CA ARG A 492 -9.04 -17.37 16.78
C ARG A 492 -8.85 -18.81 16.30
N THR A 493 -9.33 -19.11 15.09
CA THR A 493 -9.14 -20.41 14.45
C THR A 493 -8.25 -20.29 13.22
N GLY A 494 -7.50 -21.35 12.91
CA GLY A 494 -6.55 -21.35 11.80
C GLY A 494 -5.49 -20.25 11.94
N MET A 495 -5.37 -19.44 10.90
CA MET A 495 -4.33 -18.41 10.72
C MET A 495 -4.40 -17.26 11.75
N VAL A 496 -5.60 -16.87 12.20
CA VAL A 496 -5.79 -15.83 13.22
C VAL A 496 -5.48 -16.35 14.63
N GLY A 497 -5.50 -17.68 14.80
CA GLY A 497 -5.19 -18.32 16.08
C GLY A 497 -3.73 -18.20 16.52
N SER A 498 -2.81 -17.88 15.62
CA SER A 498 -1.38 -17.66 15.90
C SER A 498 -1.00 -16.21 16.16
N LEU A 499 -1.91 -15.25 15.94
CA LEU A 499 -1.66 -13.82 16.20
C LEU A 499 -1.64 -13.54 17.70
N ASP A 500 -0.67 -12.75 18.15
CA ASP A 500 -0.58 -12.34 19.55
C ASP A 500 -1.42 -11.08 19.85
N GLY A 501 -1.36 -10.58 21.10
CA GLY A 501 -2.10 -9.37 21.49
C GLY A 501 -1.63 -8.10 20.76
N THR A 502 -0.34 -8.04 20.45
CA THR A 502 0.32 -6.91 19.76
C THR A 502 -0.14 -6.83 18.31
N ASP A 503 -0.26 -7.97 17.64
CA ASP A 503 -0.78 -8.09 16.27
C ASP A 503 -2.22 -7.60 16.14
N LEU A 504 -3.08 -7.99 17.08
CA LEU A 504 -4.49 -7.60 17.08
C LEU A 504 -4.66 -6.10 17.36
N ASP A 505 -3.91 -5.55 18.30
CA ASP A 505 -3.93 -4.11 18.59
C ASP A 505 -3.39 -3.29 17.41
N ARG A 506 -2.37 -3.80 16.71
CA ARG A 506 -1.84 -3.20 15.47
C ARG A 506 -2.92 -3.13 14.38
N ILE A 507 -3.61 -4.24 14.10
CA ILE A 507 -4.68 -4.28 13.10
C ILE A 507 -5.85 -3.38 13.51
N GLY A 508 -6.24 -3.39 14.79
CA GLY A 508 -7.26 -2.47 15.30
C GLY A 508 -6.90 -1.00 15.06
N ARG A 509 -5.61 -0.65 15.21
CA ARG A 509 -5.10 0.70 14.96
C ARG A 509 -5.03 1.07 13.49
N SER A 510 -4.96 0.12 12.55
CA SER A 510 -4.99 0.39 11.10
C SER A 510 -6.38 0.89 10.65
N GLY A 511 -7.40 0.74 11.49
CA GLY A 511 -8.78 1.11 11.19
C GLY A 511 -9.60 -0.08 10.69
N VAL A 512 -9.08 -1.31 10.79
CA VAL A 512 -9.77 -2.56 10.47
C VAL A 512 -10.25 -3.21 11.76
N ARG A 513 -11.54 -3.55 11.83
CA ARG A 513 -12.14 -4.27 12.96
C ARG A 513 -12.34 -5.75 12.62
N PRO A 514 -12.28 -6.65 13.62
CA PRO A 514 -12.58 -8.06 13.39
C PRO A 514 -14.04 -8.28 12.96
N LEU A 515 -14.25 -9.09 11.92
CA LEU A 515 -15.54 -9.59 11.44
C LEU A 515 -15.98 -10.77 12.29
N ALA A 516 -17.23 -10.76 12.74
CA ALA A 516 -17.84 -11.94 13.34
C ALA A 516 -18.15 -12.99 12.27
N THR A 517 -18.15 -14.28 12.61
CA THR A 517 -18.36 -15.33 11.60
C THR A 517 -19.71 -15.26 10.90
N ALA A 518 -20.78 -14.94 11.62
CA ALA A 518 -22.09 -14.72 11.01
C ALA A 518 -22.09 -13.53 10.04
N GLU A 519 -21.31 -12.47 10.32
CA GLU A 519 -21.16 -11.31 9.44
C GLU A 519 -20.35 -11.69 8.20
N GLY A 520 -19.22 -12.39 8.37
CA GLY A 520 -18.37 -12.85 7.26
C GLY A 520 -19.10 -13.80 6.31
N LEU A 521 -19.91 -14.73 6.83
CA LEU A 521 -20.74 -15.62 6.01
C LEU A 521 -21.83 -14.86 5.24
N ALA A 522 -22.48 -13.88 5.87
CA ALA A 522 -23.47 -13.05 5.17
C ALA A 522 -22.84 -12.17 4.08
N LEU A 523 -21.61 -11.69 4.30
CA LEU A 523 -20.83 -10.96 3.30
C LEU A 523 -20.42 -11.87 2.13
N PHE A 524 -20.06 -13.13 2.42
CA PHE A 524 -19.81 -14.12 1.38
C PHE A 524 -21.03 -14.34 0.49
N ASP A 525 -22.21 -14.55 1.07
CA ASP A 525 -23.44 -14.78 0.28
C ASP A 525 -23.77 -13.56 -0.58
N THR A 526 -23.57 -12.36 -0.03
CA THR A 526 -23.79 -11.10 -0.75
C THR A 526 -22.81 -10.95 -1.91
N ALA A 527 -21.53 -11.27 -1.69
CA ALA A 527 -20.49 -11.22 -2.71
C ALA A 527 -20.68 -12.29 -3.79
N ALA A 528 -21.06 -13.52 -3.41
CA ALA A 528 -21.33 -14.61 -4.32
C ALA A 528 -22.48 -14.26 -5.28
N ALA A 529 -23.48 -13.49 -4.84
CA ALA A 529 -24.56 -13.03 -5.70
C ALA A 529 -24.18 -11.87 -6.64
N GLN A 530 -22.99 -11.27 -6.50
CA GLN A 530 -22.53 -10.15 -7.33
C GLN A 530 -21.69 -10.65 -8.53
N ASP A 531 -21.75 -9.90 -9.63
CA ASP A 531 -20.93 -10.15 -10.82
C ASP A 531 -19.56 -9.45 -10.74
N GLU A 532 -18.97 -9.36 -9.54
CA GLU A 532 -17.67 -8.73 -9.31
C GLU A 532 -16.59 -9.81 -9.13
N PRO A 533 -15.46 -9.77 -9.87
CA PRO A 533 -14.39 -10.76 -9.73
C PRO A 533 -13.63 -10.64 -8.41
N VAL A 534 -13.54 -9.44 -7.84
CA VAL A 534 -12.74 -9.15 -6.65
C VAL A 534 -13.52 -8.21 -5.74
N VAL A 535 -13.74 -8.64 -4.51
CA VAL A 535 -14.38 -7.84 -3.46
C VAL A 535 -13.58 -7.91 -2.17
N LEU A 536 -13.75 -6.89 -1.33
CA LEU A 536 -13.06 -6.73 -0.05
C LEU A 536 -14.10 -6.72 1.07
N PRO A 537 -14.43 -7.87 1.67
CA PRO A 537 -15.24 -7.93 2.87
C PRO A 537 -14.39 -7.52 4.09
N VAL A 538 -14.52 -6.26 4.51
CA VAL A 538 -13.72 -5.64 5.57
C VAL A 538 -14.59 -4.72 6.40
N HIS A 539 -14.51 -4.84 7.73
CA HIS A 539 -15.14 -3.88 8.63
C HIS A 539 -14.19 -2.71 8.90
N LEU A 540 -14.43 -1.57 8.24
CA LEU A 540 -13.63 -0.35 8.42
C LEU A 540 -14.19 0.57 9.50
N ASP A 541 -13.34 1.00 10.43
CA ASP A 541 -13.64 2.09 11.36
C ASP A 541 -13.44 3.45 10.66
N LEU A 542 -14.43 3.83 9.85
CA LEU A 542 -14.40 5.10 9.11
C LEU A 542 -14.33 6.32 10.04
N ALA A 543 -14.82 6.22 11.28
CA ALA A 543 -14.73 7.30 12.25
C ALA A 543 -13.28 7.49 12.73
N ALA A 544 -12.58 6.40 13.06
CA ALA A 544 -11.16 6.44 13.39
C ALA A 544 -10.33 6.96 12.21
N LEU A 545 -10.60 6.51 10.98
CA LEU A 545 -9.90 6.98 9.79
C LEU A 545 -10.12 8.49 9.51
N ARG A 546 -11.35 9.00 9.71
CA ARG A 546 -11.67 10.44 9.57
C ARG A 546 -11.00 11.32 10.63
N SER A 547 -10.67 10.76 11.79
CA SER A 547 -10.00 11.49 12.87
C SER A 547 -8.50 11.69 12.64
N ARG A 548 -7.90 10.98 11.67
CA ARG A 548 -6.48 11.10 11.35
C ARG A 548 -6.18 12.37 10.55
N PRO A 549 -4.97 12.93 10.71
CA PRO A 549 -4.44 13.92 9.77
C PRO A 549 -4.53 13.43 8.32
N GLN A 550 -4.85 14.32 7.38
CA GLN A 550 -5.17 13.95 5.98
C GLN A 550 -3.99 13.32 5.23
N ASP A 551 -2.77 13.71 5.58
CA ASP A 551 -1.50 13.15 5.15
C ASP A 551 -1.27 11.71 5.65
N GLN A 552 -1.86 11.36 6.79
CA GLN A 552 -1.77 10.02 7.39
C GLN A 552 -2.91 9.08 6.97
N VAL A 553 -3.85 9.54 6.15
CA VAL A 553 -4.90 8.70 5.57
C VAL A 553 -4.39 8.08 4.27
N PRO A 554 -4.35 6.73 4.16
CA PRO A 554 -3.91 6.05 2.94
C PRO A 554 -4.73 6.49 1.73
N ALA A 555 -4.06 6.73 0.60
CA ALA A 555 -4.68 7.29 -0.61
C ALA A 555 -5.91 6.49 -1.06
N ILE A 556 -5.84 5.17 -0.95
CA ILE A 556 -6.92 4.25 -1.36
C ILE A 556 -8.23 4.48 -0.58
N VAL A 557 -8.20 4.85 0.71
CA VAL A 557 -9.42 5.06 1.52
C VAL A 557 -9.89 6.53 1.56
N ARG A 558 -9.16 7.47 0.95
CA ARG A 558 -9.47 8.91 1.02
C ARG A 558 -10.88 9.26 0.52
N LYS A 559 -11.36 8.56 -0.52
CA LYS A 559 -12.71 8.75 -1.09
C LYS A 559 -13.80 8.40 -0.08
N LEU A 560 -13.61 7.37 0.76
CA LEU A 560 -14.58 6.93 1.78
C LEU A 560 -14.68 7.86 2.99
N VAL A 561 -13.58 8.53 3.35
CA VAL A 561 -13.56 9.45 4.50
C VAL A 561 -14.01 10.86 4.15
N GLY A 562 -14.30 11.16 2.88
CA GLY A 562 -14.90 12.44 2.45
C GLY A 562 -13.93 13.62 2.35
N GLY A 563 -12.61 13.35 2.29
CA GLY A 563 -11.61 14.41 2.12
C GLY A 563 -11.56 14.91 0.68
N THR A 564 -12.14 16.07 0.39
CA THR A 564 -11.84 16.81 -0.84
C THR A 564 -10.36 17.20 -0.84
N ALA A 565 -9.63 16.72 -1.84
CA ALA A 565 -8.22 17.03 -2.00
C ALA A 565 -8.06 18.51 -2.37
N ARG A 566 -7.71 19.35 -1.39
CA ARG A 566 -6.85 20.52 -1.62
C ARG A 566 -5.54 20.26 -0.91
N ARG A 567 -4.57 19.71 -1.64
CA ARG A 567 -3.17 19.71 -1.21
C ARG A 567 -2.46 20.86 -1.91
N THR A 568 -2.07 21.84 -1.12
CA THR A 568 -0.94 22.73 -1.41
C THR A 568 0.35 21.89 -1.47
N ALA A 569 1.26 22.27 -2.36
CA ALA A 569 2.46 21.53 -2.76
C ALA A 569 3.19 20.81 -1.59
N ALA A 570 3.29 19.48 -1.69
CA ALA A 570 3.85 18.60 -0.65
C ALA A 570 5.36 18.81 -0.42
N ALA A 571 6.10 19.32 -1.41
CA ALA A 571 7.52 19.65 -1.27
C ALA A 571 7.78 20.72 -0.18
N GLY A 572 6.79 21.56 0.13
CA GLY A 572 6.90 22.57 1.19
C GLY A 572 6.46 22.09 2.57
N SER A 573 5.87 20.89 2.72
CA SER A 573 5.27 20.46 4.01
C SER A 573 6.29 19.91 5.00
N ALA A 574 7.14 18.96 4.60
CA ALA A 574 8.20 18.42 5.46
C ALA A 574 9.23 19.50 5.84
N GLU A 575 9.54 20.41 4.90
CA GLU A 575 10.42 21.54 5.18
C GLU A 575 9.77 22.56 6.12
N ASN A 576 8.45 22.78 6.01
CA ASN A 576 7.70 23.64 6.92
C ASN A 576 7.54 23.01 8.32
N ASP A 577 7.29 21.71 8.43
CA ASP A 577 7.19 20.99 9.72
C ASP A 577 8.54 20.94 10.43
N ARG A 578 9.64 20.66 9.70
CA ARG A 578 11.00 20.79 10.20
C ARG A 578 11.28 22.22 10.66
N THR A 579 10.95 23.23 9.84
CA THR A 579 11.14 24.65 10.20
C THR A 579 10.33 25.06 11.44
N VAL A 580 9.11 24.54 11.61
CA VAL A 580 8.27 24.79 12.78
C VAL A 580 8.85 24.12 14.03
N LEU A 581 9.32 22.87 13.92
CA LEU A 581 9.96 22.15 15.01
C LEU A 581 11.28 22.81 15.41
N THR A 582 12.14 23.17 14.46
CA THR A 582 13.41 23.87 14.71
C THR A 582 13.19 25.22 15.36
N ARG A 583 12.16 25.98 14.94
CA ARG A 583 11.76 27.24 15.60
C ARG A 583 11.33 27.01 17.05
N ARG A 584 10.50 25.99 17.28
CA ARG A 584 10.01 25.64 18.62
C ARG A 584 11.15 25.18 19.55
N LEU A 585 12.12 24.43 19.02
CA LEU A 585 13.34 24.05 19.74
C LEU A 585 14.22 25.26 20.05
N ALA A 586 14.36 26.21 19.11
CA ALA A 586 15.13 27.44 19.31
C ALA A 586 14.58 28.33 20.44
N GLU A 587 13.26 28.34 20.63
CA GLU A 587 12.56 29.09 21.69
C GLU A 587 12.71 28.46 23.10
N LEU A 588 13.12 27.18 23.19
CA LEU A 588 13.31 26.47 24.46
C LEU A 588 14.73 26.66 25.01
N ALA A 589 14.86 26.69 26.34
CA ALA A 589 16.16 26.63 27.00
C ALA A 589 16.85 25.28 26.72
N PRO A 590 18.21 25.22 26.71
CA PRO A 590 18.93 23.99 26.36
C PRO A 590 18.50 22.74 27.14
N ALA A 591 18.20 22.87 28.43
CA ALA A 591 17.73 21.76 29.27
C ALA A 591 16.29 21.31 28.96
N ASP A 592 15.45 22.20 28.44
CA ASP A 592 14.06 21.90 28.07
C ASP A 592 13.95 21.27 26.68
N ARG A 593 14.94 21.46 25.80
CA ARG A 593 15.02 20.82 24.48
C ARG A 593 15.17 19.31 24.58
N ASP A 594 16.07 18.86 25.45
CA ASP A 594 16.34 17.43 25.65
C ASP A 594 15.11 16.70 26.18
N ARG A 595 14.43 17.33 27.15
CA ARG A 595 13.16 16.82 27.69
C ARG A 595 12.07 16.76 26.62
N PHE A 596 11.93 17.82 25.82
CA PHE A 596 10.92 17.87 24.77
C PHE A 596 11.12 16.78 23.71
N LEU A 597 12.36 16.58 23.24
CA LEU A 597 12.68 15.52 22.27
C LEU A 597 12.47 14.13 22.86
N LEU A 598 12.85 13.91 24.12
CA LEU A 598 12.60 12.65 24.82
C LEU A 598 11.10 12.37 24.95
N ASP A 599 10.29 13.37 25.34
CA ASP A 599 8.84 13.22 25.46
C ASP A 599 8.19 12.97 24.09
N LEU A 600 8.71 13.58 23.01
CA LEU A 600 8.29 13.28 21.63
C LEU A 600 8.54 11.81 21.28
N VAL A 601 9.76 11.30 21.53
CA VAL A 601 10.13 9.91 21.25
C VAL A 601 9.28 8.94 22.07
N ARG A 602 9.17 9.16 23.39
CA ARG A 602 8.35 8.33 24.28
C ARG A 602 6.88 8.33 23.85
N GLY A 603 6.37 9.46 23.38
CA GLY A 603 5.02 9.56 22.84
C GLY A 603 4.80 8.70 21.59
N GLN A 604 5.74 8.73 20.64
CA GLN A 604 5.64 7.88 19.44
C GLN A 604 5.77 6.39 19.76
N VAL A 605 6.70 6.03 20.66
CA VAL A 605 6.92 4.65 21.10
C VAL A 605 5.70 4.10 21.85
N ALA A 606 5.15 4.87 22.79
CA ALA A 606 3.92 4.51 23.50
C ALA A 606 2.75 4.29 22.53
N ALA A 607 2.61 5.14 21.51
CA ALA A 607 1.57 5.00 20.50
C ALA A 607 1.74 3.76 19.60
N VAL A 608 2.96 3.26 19.41
CA VAL A 608 3.23 2.01 18.66
C VAL A 608 2.99 0.78 19.53
N LEU A 609 3.42 0.82 20.78
CA LEU A 609 3.28 -0.30 21.71
C LEU A 609 1.90 -0.36 22.39
N GLY A 610 1.05 0.64 22.21
CA GLY A 610 -0.32 0.67 22.77
C GLY A 610 -0.39 1.11 24.24
N TYR A 611 0.65 1.76 24.77
CA TYR A 611 0.61 2.33 26.11
C TYR A 611 -0.27 3.58 26.15
N ALA A 612 -1.12 3.69 27.18
CA ALA A 612 -2.00 4.84 27.36
C ALA A 612 -1.27 6.15 27.71
N SER A 613 -0.02 6.07 28.16
CA SER A 613 0.81 7.24 28.50
C SER A 613 2.26 7.05 28.04
N PRO A 614 2.92 8.12 27.52
CA PRO A 614 4.36 8.15 27.30
C PRO A 614 5.18 7.86 28.56
N ASP A 615 4.62 8.14 29.74
CA ASP A 615 5.31 7.93 31.02
C ASP A 615 5.60 6.46 31.33
N ALA A 616 4.87 5.53 30.71
CA ALA A 616 5.08 4.10 30.84
C ALA A 616 6.35 3.62 30.10
N ILE A 617 6.91 4.44 29.21
CA ILE A 617 8.13 4.12 28.47
C ILE A 617 9.33 4.59 29.27
N GLU A 618 10.16 3.67 29.75
CA GLU A 618 11.40 4.00 30.45
C GLU A 618 12.46 4.54 29.48
N PRO A 619 13.07 5.73 29.72
CA PRO A 619 13.98 6.37 28.76
C PRO A 619 15.22 5.56 28.36
N GLU A 620 15.77 4.79 29.30
CA GLU A 620 17.02 4.04 29.13
C GLU A 620 16.80 2.55 28.86
N ARG A 621 15.54 2.10 28.85
CA ARG A 621 15.23 0.69 28.63
C ARG A 621 15.31 0.37 27.14
N GLY A 622 15.97 -0.73 26.81
CA GLY A 622 16.16 -1.17 25.44
C GLY A 622 14.83 -1.43 24.73
N PHE A 623 14.74 -1.07 23.45
CA PHE A 623 13.51 -1.27 22.67
C PHE A 623 13.04 -2.74 22.62
N GLN A 624 13.96 -3.70 22.53
CA GLN A 624 13.62 -5.14 22.58
C GLN A 624 12.98 -5.55 23.92
N GLU A 625 13.48 -5.00 25.04
CA GLU A 625 12.92 -5.29 26.37
C GLU A 625 11.56 -4.61 26.59
N LEU A 626 11.29 -3.52 25.87
CA LEU A 626 9.99 -2.85 25.82
C LEU A 626 8.98 -3.59 24.93
N GLY A 627 9.42 -4.62 24.20
CA GLY A 627 8.58 -5.41 23.29
C GLY A 627 8.50 -4.85 21.87
N VAL A 628 9.45 -4.02 21.45
CA VAL A 628 9.56 -3.57 20.05
C VAL A 628 10.16 -4.69 19.22
N ASP A 629 9.39 -5.17 18.24
CA ASP A 629 9.81 -6.10 17.20
C ASP A 629 10.29 -5.36 15.93
N SER A 630 10.65 -6.09 14.88
CA SER A 630 11.15 -5.51 13.63
C SER A 630 10.15 -4.56 12.97
N LEU A 631 8.85 -4.89 13.01
CA LEU A 631 7.80 -4.04 12.43
C LEU A 631 7.52 -2.81 13.31
N GLY A 632 7.50 -2.97 14.63
CA GLY A 632 7.39 -1.88 15.59
C GLY A 632 8.52 -0.88 15.44
N ALA A 633 9.76 -1.33 15.18
CA ALA A 633 10.89 -0.46 14.89
C ALA A 633 10.65 0.40 13.64
N VAL A 634 10.15 -0.19 12.55
CA VAL A 634 9.77 0.50 11.32
C VAL A 634 8.68 1.54 11.56
N GLN A 635 7.64 1.18 12.34
CA GLN A 635 6.55 2.10 12.68
C GLN A 635 7.01 3.27 13.55
N ILE A 636 7.88 3.02 14.54
CA ILE A 636 8.49 4.07 15.37
C ILE A 636 9.28 5.03 14.48
N ARG A 637 10.15 4.51 13.60
CA ARG A 637 10.93 5.31 12.66
C ARG A 637 10.04 6.18 11.77
N ASN A 638 9.01 5.61 11.15
CA ASN A 638 8.11 6.33 10.24
C ASN A 638 7.35 7.45 10.97
N ARG A 639 6.87 7.17 12.19
CA ARG A 639 6.19 8.18 13.02
C ARG A 639 7.12 9.30 13.47
N LEU A 640 8.37 8.96 13.83
CA LEU A 640 9.37 9.95 14.21
C LEU A 640 9.79 10.81 13.02
N GLY A 641 9.99 10.22 11.84
CA GLY A 641 10.27 10.96 10.61
C GLY A 641 9.15 11.96 10.28
N ALA A 642 7.90 11.51 10.32
CA ALA A 642 6.74 12.38 10.11
C ALA A 642 6.65 13.51 11.15
N ALA A 643 6.91 13.22 12.42
CA ALA A 643 6.85 14.21 13.49
C ALA A 643 8.02 15.22 13.48
N THR A 644 9.15 14.85 12.89
CA THR A 644 10.38 15.67 12.88
C THR A 644 10.65 16.35 11.54
N GLY A 645 9.99 15.90 10.47
CA GLY A 645 10.31 16.31 9.10
C GLY A 645 11.66 15.78 8.60
N LEU A 646 12.31 14.90 9.37
CA LEU A 646 13.56 14.24 8.99
C LEU A 646 13.27 12.89 8.35
N ARG A 647 14.28 12.31 7.70
CA ARG A 647 14.30 10.92 7.23
C ARG A 647 15.29 10.14 8.09
N PRO A 648 14.86 9.58 9.24
CA PRO A 648 15.76 8.82 10.08
C PRO A 648 16.23 7.56 9.35
N PRO A 649 17.47 7.10 9.60
CA PRO A 649 18.01 5.89 8.98
C PRO A 649 17.13 4.68 9.29
N THR A 650 17.14 3.69 8.39
CA THR A 650 16.38 2.44 8.56
C THR A 650 16.81 1.68 9.81
N THR A 651 18.08 1.82 10.19
CA THR A 651 18.73 1.23 11.37
C THR A 651 18.55 2.02 12.66
N LEU A 652 17.79 3.13 12.68
CA LEU A 652 17.67 4.06 13.83
C LEU A 652 17.51 3.34 15.18
N VAL A 653 16.57 2.39 15.28
CA VAL A 653 16.25 1.69 16.53
C VAL A 653 17.36 0.72 16.96
N PHE A 654 18.21 0.28 16.02
CA PHE A 654 19.35 -0.60 16.29
C PHE A 654 20.60 0.20 16.66
N ASP A 655 20.87 1.29 15.94
CA ASP A 655 22.01 2.19 16.20
C ASP A 655 21.81 2.96 17.52
N TYR A 656 20.56 3.29 17.83
CA TYR A 656 20.15 4.02 19.03
C TYR A 656 19.13 3.17 19.82
N PRO A 657 19.58 2.19 20.63
CA PRO A 657 18.73 1.13 21.16
C PRO A 657 17.78 1.54 22.30
N THR A 658 17.78 2.82 22.71
CA THR A 658 16.91 3.35 23.77
C THR A 658 16.18 4.62 23.31
N PRO A 659 15.00 4.92 23.88
CA PRO A 659 14.30 6.19 23.64
C PRO A 659 15.18 7.43 23.87
N ALA A 660 16.04 7.41 24.89
CA ALA A 660 16.98 8.49 25.17
C ALA A 660 18.05 8.65 24.07
N ALA A 661 18.61 7.54 23.57
CA ALA A 661 19.59 7.58 22.48
C ALA A 661 18.98 8.15 21.19
N VAL A 662 17.74 7.78 20.84
CA VAL A 662 17.02 8.32 19.69
C VAL A 662 16.75 9.83 19.85
N ALA A 663 16.42 10.28 21.06
CA ALA A 663 16.26 11.71 21.32
C ALA A 663 17.59 12.48 21.13
N GLY A 664 18.72 11.87 21.52
CA GLY A 664 20.07 12.36 21.24
C GLY A 664 20.36 12.49 19.75
N TYR A 665 20.04 11.46 18.96
CA TYR A 665 20.15 11.50 17.50
C TYR A 665 19.40 12.71 16.90
N PHE A 666 18.14 12.92 17.29
CA PHE A 666 17.37 14.07 16.78
C PHE A 666 17.92 15.41 17.25
N LYS A 667 18.49 15.49 18.45
CA LYS A 667 19.14 16.71 18.93
C LYS A 667 20.30 17.10 18.02
N GLU A 668 21.14 16.14 17.63
CA GLU A 668 22.27 16.38 16.74
C GLU A 668 21.81 16.80 15.33
N HIS A 669 20.78 16.12 14.79
CA HIS A 669 20.35 16.31 13.40
C HIS A 669 19.33 17.45 13.19
N LEU A 670 18.71 17.95 14.25
CA LEU A 670 17.84 19.15 14.22
C LEU A 670 18.58 20.42 14.68
N SER A 671 19.78 20.27 15.25
CA SER A 671 20.63 21.42 15.55
C SER A 671 21.23 21.92 14.25
N ILE A 672 20.86 23.15 13.87
CA ILE A 672 21.48 23.87 12.76
C ILE A 672 22.99 23.90 13.03
N THR A 673 23.78 23.12 12.30
CA THR A 673 25.21 23.38 12.15
C THR A 673 25.34 24.77 11.52
N ASP A 674 26.25 25.61 12.03
CA ASP A 674 26.47 26.99 11.51
C ASP A 674 26.73 27.01 9.98
N GLU A 675 27.14 25.87 9.41
CA GLU A 675 27.32 25.63 7.97
C GLU A 675 25.99 25.63 7.19
N ASP A 676 24.91 25.03 7.72
CA ASP A 676 23.60 24.95 7.05
C ASP A 676 22.86 26.29 7.03
N ALA A 677 23.00 27.11 8.08
CA ALA A 677 22.44 28.46 8.11
C ALA A 677 23.07 29.37 7.04
N THR A 678 24.36 29.18 6.77
CA THR A 678 25.09 29.91 5.74
C THR A 678 24.69 29.43 4.35
N ALA A 679 24.56 28.11 4.14
CA ALA A 679 24.08 27.54 2.89
C ALA A 679 22.62 27.93 2.57
N ASP A 680 21.74 27.96 3.56
CA ASP A 680 20.34 28.40 3.43
C ASP A 680 20.24 29.90 3.12
N LEU A 681 21.06 30.73 3.78
CA LEU A 681 21.16 32.16 3.48
C LEU A 681 21.62 32.39 2.04
N MET A 682 22.62 31.64 1.58
CA MET A 682 23.11 31.71 0.19
C MET A 682 22.05 31.26 -0.82
N ARG A 683 21.23 30.25 -0.50
CA ARG A 683 20.12 29.81 -1.36
C ARG A 683 19.02 30.86 -1.48
N GLU A 684 18.70 31.54 -0.38
CA GLU A 684 17.71 32.61 -0.36
C GLU A 684 18.20 33.86 -1.09
N ILE A 685 19.51 34.15 -1.02
CA ILE A 685 20.17 35.17 -1.85
C ILE A 685 20.02 34.81 -3.34
N GLY A 686 20.26 33.55 -3.73
CA GLY A 686 20.07 33.10 -5.12
C GLY A 686 18.63 33.22 -5.61
N ARG A 687 17.63 32.90 -4.78
CA ARG A 687 16.21 33.12 -5.12
C ARG A 687 15.87 34.60 -5.31
N LEU A 688 16.43 35.45 -4.45
CA LEU A 688 16.25 36.89 -4.54
C LEU A 688 16.89 37.47 -5.81
N GLU A 689 18.08 36.99 -6.21
CA GLU A 689 18.73 37.36 -7.47
C GLU A 689 17.86 37.01 -8.69
N ALA A 690 17.30 35.79 -8.72
CA ALA A 690 16.38 35.36 -9.77
C ALA A 690 15.09 36.21 -9.81
N ALA A 691 14.54 36.56 -8.64
CA ALA A 691 13.35 37.41 -8.55
C ALA A 691 13.63 38.86 -9.00
N VAL A 692 14.81 39.41 -8.69
CA VAL A 692 15.25 40.73 -9.16
C VAL A 692 15.45 40.73 -10.68
N ALA A 693 16.05 39.67 -11.23
CA ALA A 693 16.20 39.52 -12.68
C ALA A 693 14.83 39.46 -13.39
N ALA A 694 13.88 38.70 -12.86
CA ALA A 694 12.51 38.63 -13.39
C ALA A 694 11.77 39.97 -13.24
N ALA A 695 11.93 40.67 -12.11
CA ALA A 695 11.31 41.97 -11.88
C ALA A 695 11.87 43.06 -12.81
N ALA A 696 13.18 43.06 -13.09
CA ALA A 696 13.84 43.97 -14.02
C ALA A 696 13.35 43.82 -15.48
N VAL A 697 12.88 42.62 -15.87
CA VAL A 697 12.27 42.38 -17.18
C VAL A 697 10.83 42.91 -17.25
N SER A 698 10.12 42.92 -16.13
CA SER A 698 8.67 43.27 -16.05
C SER A 698 8.39 44.75 -15.75
N SER A 699 9.29 45.42 -15.05
CA SER A 699 9.09 46.76 -14.50
C SER A 699 10.28 47.65 -14.88
N GLY A 700 10.04 48.77 -15.56
CA GLY A 700 11.08 49.75 -15.86
C GLY A 700 11.75 50.32 -14.59
N ASP A 701 12.93 50.92 -14.79
CA ASP A 701 13.93 51.38 -13.78
C ASP A 701 13.37 52.02 -12.48
N ALA A 702 12.20 52.65 -12.54
CA ALA A 702 11.58 53.33 -11.40
C ALA A 702 10.95 52.40 -10.34
N GLY A 703 10.69 51.12 -10.66
CA GLY A 703 10.03 50.17 -9.74
C GLY A 703 10.96 49.48 -8.74
N LEU A 704 12.27 49.47 -8.99
CA LEU A 704 13.26 48.70 -8.22
C LEU A 704 13.93 49.50 -7.09
N ALA A 705 13.80 50.83 -7.07
CA ALA A 705 14.47 51.69 -6.08
C ALA A 705 14.15 51.33 -4.61
N PRO A 706 12.88 51.07 -4.23
CA PRO A 706 12.55 50.68 -2.86
C PRO A 706 13.12 49.30 -2.46
N ALA A 707 13.22 48.37 -3.42
CA ALA A 707 13.82 47.06 -3.21
C ALA A 707 15.34 47.18 -3.03
N ALA A 708 16.01 47.98 -3.86
CA ALA A 708 17.44 48.23 -3.76
C ALA A 708 17.84 48.87 -2.41
N ASP A 709 17.07 49.84 -1.91
CA ASP A 709 17.33 50.45 -0.59
C ASP A 709 17.19 49.44 0.56
N ARG A 710 16.22 48.53 0.45
CA ARG A 710 16.00 47.49 1.46
C ARG A 710 17.09 46.42 1.45
N LEU A 711 17.65 46.10 0.28
CA LEU A 711 18.79 45.20 0.15
C LEU A 711 20.08 45.82 0.68
N ARG A 712 20.31 47.12 0.46
CA ARG A 712 21.45 47.83 1.09
C ARG A 712 21.35 47.82 2.61
N ALA A 713 20.15 48.05 3.17
CA ALA A 713 19.94 47.99 4.60
C ALA A 713 20.16 46.57 5.17
N LEU A 714 19.76 45.54 4.42
CA LEU A 714 20.00 44.14 4.81
C LEU A 714 21.49 43.80 4.78
N ALA A 715 22.22 44.23 3.74
CA ALA A 715 23.66 44.04 3.62
C ALA A 715 24.43 44.72 4.76
N ALA A 716 24.06 45.96 5.12
CA ALA A 716 24.67 46.67 6.24
C ALA A 716 24.48 45.92 7.58
N LYS A 717 23.28 45.37 7.80
CA LYS A 717 22.98 44.57 8.98
C LYS A 717 23.76 43.25 9.02
N LEU A 718 24.06 42.67 7.86
CA LEU A 718 24.84 41.43 7.73
C LEU A 718 26.31 41.66 8.08
N VAL A 719 26.88 42.80 7.66
CA VAL A 719 28.24 43.23 8.03
C VAL A 719 28.33 43.49 9.54
N GLU A 720 27.35 44.18 10.11
CA GLU A 720 27.31 44.49 11.55
C GLU A 720 27.23 43.23 12.44
N VAL A 721 26.59 42.16 11.95
CA VAL A 721 26.53 40.86 12.62
C VAL A 721 27.81 40.04 12.41
N GLY A 722 28.47 40.17 11.26
CA GLY A 722 29.74 39.50 10.95
C GLY A 722 30.93 40.04 11.75
N GLU A 723 31.02 41.35 11.94
CA GLU A 723 32.07 42.01 12.73
C GLU A 723 31.93 41.78 14.26
N GLY A 724 30.81 41.18 14.71
CA GLY A 724 30.54 40.88 16.12
C GLY A 724 31.07 39.53 16.63
N ARG A 725 31.66 38.69 15.76
CA ARG A 725 32.35 37.46 16.15
C ARG A 725 33.86 37.76 16.29
N PRO A 726 34.49 37.53 17.47
CA PRO A 726 35.93 37.70 17.58
C PRO A 726 36.62 36.63 16.73
N ASP A 727 37.42 37.06 15.75
CA ASP A 727 38.25 36.19 14.93
C ASP A 727 39.19 35.37 15.84
N GLN A 728 39.09 34.04 15.75
CA GLN A 728 40.18 33.15 16.10
C GLN A 728 41.22 33.21 14.97
N GLU A 729 42.03 34.25 14.97
CA GLU A 729 43.32 34.25 14.25
C GLU A 729 44.40 33.81 15.23
N ASP A 730 44.78 32.53 15.18
CA ASP A 730 46.08 32.03 15.64
C ASP A 730 46.32 30.64 15.02
N GLU A 731 46.31 30.54 13.69
CA GLU A 731 46.90 29.38 12.98
C GLU A 731 47.12 29.67 11.49
N ALA A 732 48.16 30.46 11.15
CA ALA A 732 48.92 30.35 9.90
C ALA A 732 50.00 31.44 9.81
N ASP A 733 51.16 31.19 10.40
CA ASP A 733 52.41 31.68 9.80
C ASP A 733 53.54 30.67 10.07
N LEU A 734 53.45 29.54 9.35
CA LEU A 734 54.44 28.45 9.35
C LEU A 734 54.98 28.18 7.93
N GLU A 735 55.05 29.19 7.08
CA GLU A 735 55.67 29.06 5.74
C GLU A 735 56.87 29.97 5.48
N ALA A 736 57.43 30.62 6.50
CA ALA A 736 58.66 31.40 6.36
C ALA A 736 59.65 31.13 7.50
N VAL A 737 60.01 29.87 7.73
CA VAL A 737 61.18 29.51 8.55
C VAL A 737 62.32 29.16 7.59
N THR A 738 63.41 29.92 7.66
CA THR A 738 64.59 29.66 6.84
C THR A 738 65.39 28.49 7.41
N ALA A 739 66.12 27.76 6.56
CA ALA A 739 66.89 26.58 6.97
C ALA A 739 67.91 26.87 8.10
N ASP A 740 68.35 28.12 8.25
CA ASP A 740 69.26 28.54 9.31
C ASP A 740 68.56 28.68 10.68
N GLU A 741 67.27 29.01 10.73
CA GLU A 741 66.48 29.09 11.98
C GLU A 741 66.08 27.70 12.52
N LEU A 742 66.05 26.70 11.63
CA LEU A 742 65.76 25.31 11.98
C LEU A 742 66.95 24.61 12.67
N PHE A 743 68.19 25.08 12.41
CA PHE A 743 69.38 24.57 13.09
C PHE A 743 69.60 25.18 14.49
N ASP A 744 69.18 26.43 14.72
CA ASP A 744 69.25 27.06 16.06
C ASP A 744 68.26 26.44 17.06
N ILE A 745 67.14 25.88 16.59
CA ILE A 745 66.16 25.18 17.44
C ILE A 745 66.67 23.79 17.85
N LEU A 746 67.44 23.10 16.99
CA LEU A 746 67.98 21.77 17.26
C LEU A 746 69.20 21.79 18.20
N ASP A 747 70.01 22.85 18.20
CA ASP A 747 71.13 23.00 19.15
C ASP A 747 70.66 23.41 20.57
N GLY A 748 69.44 23.96 20.69
CA GLY A 748 68.82 24.33 21.97
C GLY A 748 68.31 23.15 22.81
N GLU A 749 67.95 22.02 22.20
CA GLU A 749 67.46 20.82 22.91
C GLU A 749 68.54 19.79 23.28
N LEU A 750 69.79 19.96 22.82
CA LEU A 750 70.91 19.08 23.16
C LEU A 750 71.82 19.61 24.30
N SER A 751 71.42 20.67 25.00
CA SER A 751 72.20 21.27 26.09
C SER A 751 71.46 21.40 27.44
N ALA A 752 70.37 20.65 27.64
CA ALA A 752 69.73 20.46 28.94
C ALA A 752 69.72 18.97 29.34
N ASP A 753 70.91 18.44 29.63
CA ASP A 753 71.12 17.32 30.56
C ASP A 753 71.43 17.88 31.96
#